data_AF-A0A4S3B5R1-F1
#
_entry.id   AF-A0A4S3B5R1-F1
#
_cell.length_a   1.000
_cell.length_b   1.000
_cell.length_c   1.000
_cell.angle_alpha   90.00
_cell.angle_beta   90.00
_cell.angle_gamma   90.00
#
_symmetry.space_group_name_H-M   'P 1'
#
loop_
_entity.id
_entity.type
_entity.pdbx_description
1 polymer ?
#
loop_
_entity_poly.entity_id
_entity_poly.type
_entity_poly.pdbx_seq_one_letter_code
_entity_poly.pdbx_strand_id
1 'polypeptide(L)'
;MKEKSQAGLDYFRWVSTLMVIAIHTFPFHFLGKFIGDELITLTIFRIAVPFFLLVTGYYVLGPYLKARNYTNVKRIKISLKKWLQVYGLVVLGYAPLIYLTQPEIAKWSFFKIVQEILFGGFMYHLWYFPGLIVGMLLLLWLLKRLPSQSVLIITGVLYVIGTLGETYYFLLKSIFHSTAAIDFILMVFGTTRNGVFFTPLFLLLGALMYGRKIQWLNHFTLFWVLLIVAEGSLVHLYQLEKHDAMYLTLPFISICLFQYLLTINIENKIKKYRHLTLWVYLVHPYWIYIFFVIQKVLSIKIPAFFVFVLVSLLSIVSSVIFDLLIAKFKVRRMRQKKGLQQISLERGVKKIDQTALLANLTQIQSFENVQRVMAIVKANAYGTDAVEVALLLEKAGVTDFGVATLHEGIVLRKGGVRGSILILGYTDASLVKEIQYYDLLQTIVSLEHAKQLLQQTIQPLRVHVKVDTGMHRLGFDADEIEEIISLSKFKQLKIEGIFSHLGSADDDSLIAIERVRAQQERYDWVLEQLAARGLDFGMTHLQSSYAIVNYPDMHYDMVRAGLFLYGYFGDIETKLDTKISLQPIMVLSGQVIQIHELKKGDLVGYGETCQMNEGSKIGIVSLGYADGISRGAAQFIKVKFDGQEYPIVGRICMDMLIVDFTTAENDPTRCYVEILKNIEEISTQLQTISNETLSRLGNRFLTKII
;
A
#
# COMPACT_ATOMS: atom_id res chain seq x y z
N MET A 1 11.70 -9.68 -4.47
CA MET A 1 12.52 -9.05 -5.52
C MET A 1 12.19 -7.56 -5.57
N LYS A 2 13.01 -6.69 -4.96
CA LYS A 2 12.81 -5.23 -4.99
C LYS A 2 12.68 -4.80 -6.46
N GLU A 3 11.58 -4.15 -6.87
CA GLU A 3 11.54 -3.42 -8.15
C GLU A 3 12.61 -2.32 -8.05
N LYS A 4 13.83 -2.60 -8.52
CA LYS A 4 14.83 -1.58 -8.78
C LYS A 4 14.14 -0.57 -9.70
N SER A 5 13.86 0.60 -9.13
CA SER A 5 13.32 1.73 -9.85
C SER A 5 14.15 1.96 -11.11
N GLN A 6 13.56 1.78 -12.30
CA GLN A 6 14.25 1.96 -13.57
C GLN A 6 14.31 3.44 -13.90
N ALA A 7 15.34 4.11 -13.39
CA ALA A 7 15.56 5.54 -13.54
C ALA A 7 15.46 5.98 -15.01
N GLY A 8 16.09 5.25 -15.93
CA GLY A 8 16.07 5.58 -17.36
C GLY A 8 14.66 5.74 -17.94
N LEU A 9 13.72 4.85 -17.58
CA LEU A 9 12.33 4.98 -18.03
C LEU A 9 11.63 6.21 -17.43
N ASP A 10 11.86 6.51 -16.16
CA ASP A 10 11.22 7.67 -15.52
C ASP A 10 11.78 9.01 -16.04
N TYR A 11 13.08 9.09 -16.39
CA TYR A 11 13.66 10.26 -17.05
C TYR A 11 13.15 10.42 -18.48
N PHE A 12 13.12 9.34 -19.25
CA PHE A 12 12.66 9.41 -20.63
C PHE A 12 11.15 9.69 -20.74
N ARG A 13 10.36 9.39 -19.71
CA ARG A 13 8.95 9.84 -19.64
C ARG A 13 8.82 11.36 -19.74
N TRP A 14 9.67 12.11 -19.06
CA TRP A 14 9.65 13.58 -19.15
C TRP A 14 10.08 14.06 -20.53
N VAL A 15 11.13 13.46 -21.10
CA VAL A 15 11.57 13.74 -22.47
C VAL A 15 10.43 13.48 -23.47
N SER A 16 9.77 12.33 -23.35
CA SER A 16 8.62 11.96 -24.19
C SER A 16 7.45 12.92 -24.03
N THR A 17 7.19 13.41 -22.82
CA THR A 17 6.16 14.44 -22.59
C THR A 17 6.47 15.73 -23.35
N LEU A 18 7.73 16.17 -23.36
CA LEU A 18 8.14 17.35 -24.13
C LEU A 18 8.07 17.10 -25.64
N MET A 19 8.45 15.90 -26.10
CA MET A 19 8.30 15.50 -27.50
C MET A 19 6.83 15.56 -27.95
N VAL A 20 5.88 15.15 -27.11
CA VAL A 20 4.44 15.28 -27.41
C VAL A 20 4.03 16.75 -27.56
N ILE A 21 4.48 17.64 -26.68
CA ILE A 21 4.19 19.08 -26.81
C ILE A 21 4.79 19.62 -28.11
N ALA A 22 6.04 19.26 -28.43
CA ALA A 22 6.73 19.68 -29.63
C ALA A 22 5.99 19.26 -30.92
N ILE A 23 5.42 18.05 -30.96
CA ILE A 23 4.58 17.58 -32.08
C ILE A 23 3.40 18.51 -32.36
N HIS A 24 2.90 19.24 -31.35
CA HIS A 24 1.76 20.13 -31.47
C HIS A 24 2.13 21.60 -31.63
N THR A 25 3.35 21.99 -31.26
CA THR A 25 3.81 23.38 -31.32
C THR A 25 4.86 23.65 -32.39
N PHE A 26 5.40 22.61 -33.05
CA PHE A 26 6.41 22.72 -34.12
C PHE A 26 7.59 23.64 -33.78
N PRO A 27 8.30 23.42 -32.66
CA PRO A 27 9.33 24.34 -32.17
C PRO A 27 10.52 24.52 -33.12
N PHE A 28 10.76 23.54 -34.00
CA PHE A 28 11.92 23.51 -34.89
C PHE A 28 11.64 24.08 -36.27
N HIS A 29 10.48 24.71 -36.49
CA HIS A 29 10.12 25.32 -37.77
C HIS A 29 11.19 26.27 -38.33
N PHE A 30 11.98 26.92 -37.46
CA PHE A 30 13.09 27.80 -37.84
C PHE A 30 14.24 27.08 -38.57
N LEU A 31 14.35 25.75 -38.47
CA LEU A 31 15.31 24.92 -39.21
C LEU A 31 14.81 24.56 -40.63
N GLY A 32 13.64 25.07 -41.01
CA GLY A 32 12.99 24.76 -42.28
C GLY A 32 12.02 23.57 -42.17
N LYS A 33 11.07 23.50 -43.11
CA LYS A 33 9.97 22.53 -43.12
C LYS A 33 10.47 21.07 -43.08
N PHE A 34 11.41 20.72 -43.97
CA PHE A 34 11.89 19.35 -44.09
C PHE A 34 12.66 18.87 -42.84
N ILE A 35 13.67 19.63 -42.40
CA ILE A 35 14.51 19.24 -41.26
C ILE A 35 13.74 19.37 -39.94
N GLY A 36 13.13 20.53 -39.70
CA GLY A 36 12.51 20.87 -38.42
C GLY A 36 11.17 20.20 -38.17
N ASP A 37 10.24 20.34 -39.12
CA ASP A 37 8.86 19.89 -38.93
C ASP A 37 8.73 18.42 -39.31
N GLU A 38 9.12 18.04 -40.51
CA GLU A 38 8.92 16.69 -41.05
C GLU A 38 9.85 15.65 -40.38
N LEU A 39 11.17 15.87 -40.37
CA LEU A 39 12.11 14.90 -39.81
C LEU A 39 12.20 14.91 -38.28
N ILE A 40 12.45 16.06 -37.64
CA ILE A 40 12.60 16.08 -36.18
C ILE A 40 11.23 15.88 -35.50
N THR A 41 10.24 16.69 -35.88
CA THR A 41 8.98 16.77 -35.15
C THR A 41 8.00 15.65 -35.53
N LEU A 42 7.85 15.34 -36.82
CA LEU A 42 6.84 14.40 -37.32
C LEU A 42 7.37 13.00 -37.63
N THR A 43 8.69 12.80 -37.60
CA THR A 43 9.33 11.48 -37.72
C THR A 43 9.96 11.03 -36.41
N ILE A 44 11.01 11.70 -35.92
CA ILE A 44 11.77 11.24 -34.73
C ILE A 44 10.91 11.29 -33.46
N PHE A 45 10.22 12.41 -33.20
CA PHE A 45 9.45 12.59 -31.96
C PHE A 45 8.21 11.69 -31.87
N ARG A 46 7.80 11.03 -32.98
CA ARG A 46 6.69 10.06 -32.96
C ARG A 46 6.96 8.85 -32.07
N ILE A 47 8.19 8.62 -31.63
CA ILE A 47 8.54 7.59 -30.63
C ILE A 47 7.91 7.83 -29.24
N ALA A 48 7.49 9.06 -28.94
CA ALA A 48 7.00 9.41 -27.61
C ALA A 48 5.76 8.61 -27.16
N VAL A 49 4.76 8.44 -28.04
CA VAL A 49 3.54 7.68 -27.70
C VAL A 49 3.80 6.17 -27.62
N PRO A 50 4.47 5.53 -28.60
CA PRO A 50 4.98 4.16 -28.47
C PRO A 50 5.68 3.90 -27.14
N PHE A 51 6.53 4.82 -26.69
CA PHE A 51 7.22 4.68 -25.42
C PHE A 51 6.25 4.59 -24.23
N PHE A 52 5.24 5.46 -24.13
CA PHE A 52 4.25 5.37 -23.05
C PHE A 52 3.45 4.06 -23.09
N LEU A 53 3.14 3.56 -24.28
CA LEU A 53 2.49 2.26 -24.47
C LEU A 53 3.40 1.10 -24.05
N LEU A 54 4.69 1.11 -24.43
CA LEU A 54 5.67 0.12 -23.99
C LEU A 54 5.80 0.09 -22.46
N VAL A 55 5.90 1.26 -21.82
CA VAL A 55 5.96 1.34 -20.35
C VAL A 55 4.68 0.77 -19.71
N THR A 56 3.51 1.08 -20.29
CA THR A 56 2.23 0.56 -19.81
C THR A 56 2.16 -0.97 -19.97
N GLY A 57 2.54 -1.48 -21.14
CA GLY A 57 2.67 -2.91 -21.41
C GLY A 57 3.59 -3.61 -20.42
N TYR A 58 4.78 -3.04 -20.20
CA TYR A 58 5.79 -3.57 -19.28
C TYR A 58 5.26 -3.71 -17.85
N TYR A 59 4.69 -2.66 -17.26
CA TYR A 59 4.26 -2.70 -15.84
C TYR A 59 2.88 -3.31 -15.61
N VAL A 60 1.96 -3.22 -16.57
CA VAL A 60 0.56 -3.66 -16.42
C VAL A 60 0.35 -5.06 -16.99
N LEU A 61 0.82 -5.33 -18.21
CA LEU A 61 0.59 -6.59 -18.93
C LEU A 61 1.75 -7.59 -18.77
N GLY A 62 2.98 -7.11 -18.60
CA GLY A 62 4.18 -7.95 -18.41
C GLY A 62 4.06 -9.01 -17.30
N PRO A 63 3.62 -8.64 -16.08
CA PRO A 63 3.36 -9.60 -15.01
C PRO A 63 2.36 -10.69 -15.40
N TYR A 64 1.32 -10.34 -16.18
CA TYR A 64 0.32 -11.29 -16.66
C TYR A 64 0.87 -12.27 -17.70
N LEU A 65 1.73 -11.80 -18.62
CA LEU A 65 2.43 -12.70 -19.54
C LEU A 65 3.38 -13.65 -18.81
N LYS A 66 4.04 -13.19 -17.75
CA LYS A 66 4.90 -14.02 -16.91
C LYS A 66 4.11 -15.06 -16.10
N ALA A 67 2.96 -14.67 -15.56
CA ALA A 67 2.07 -15.55 -14.80
C ALA A 67 0.61 -15.16 -15.00
N ARG A 68 -0.17 -16.00 -15.69
CA ARG A 68 -1.59 -15.78 -16.00
C ARG A 68 -2.53 -16.06 -14.82
N ASN A 69 -2.19 -15.57 -13.64
CA ASN A 69 -2.96 -15.82 -12.41
C ASN A 69 -4.02 -14.74 -12.14
N TYR A 70 -4.93 -15.04 -11.21
CA TYR A 70 -6.02 -14.13 -10.81
C TYR A 70 -5.52 -12.75 -10.38
N THR A 71 -4.41 -12.66 -9.64
CA THR A 71 -3.84 -11.39 -9.17
C THR A 71 -3.44 -10.47 -10.31
N ASN A 72 -2.80 -11.02 -11.34
CA ASN A 72 -2.39 -10.26 -12.52
C ASN A 72 -3.59 -9.88 -13.41
N VAL A 73 -4.61 -10.75 -13.51
CA VAL A 73 -5.88 -10.40 -14.15
C VAL A 73 -6.59 -9.27 -13.40
N LYS A 74 -6.64 -9.33 -12.06
CA LYS A 74 -7.23 -8.29 -11.20
C LYS A 74 -6.47 -6.97 -11.33
N ARG A 75 -5.13 -7.01 -11.42
CA ARG A 75 -4.29 -5.83 -11.70
C ARG A 75 -4.71 -5.14 -12.99
N ILE A 76 -4.86 -5.89 -14.09
CA ILE A 76 -5.28 -5.33 -15.37
C ILE A 76 -6.71 -4.77 -15.29
N LYS A 77 -7.66 -5.47 -14.64
CA LYS A 77 -9.03 -4.96 -14.42
C LYS A 77 -9.05 -3.65 -13.63
N ILE A 78 -8.21 -3.53 -12.60
CA ILE A 78 -8.08 -2.29 -11.81
C ILE A 78 -7.52 -1.15 -12.68
N SER A 79 -6.51 -1.42 -13.50
CA SER A 79 -5.96 -0.44 -14.44
C SER A 79 -6.99 0.01 -15.47
N LEU A 80 -7.74 -0.93 -16.08
CA LEU A 80 -8.83 -0.63 -17.01
C LEU A 80 -9.90 0.26 -16.37
N LYS A 81 -10.35 -0.06 -15.14
CA LYS A 81 -11.31 0.76 -14.40
C LYS A 81 -10.79 2.18 -14.18
N LYS A 82 -9.52 2.32 -13.81
CA LYS A 82 -8.88 3.65 -13.62
C LYS A 82 -8.81 4.43 -14.93
N TRP A 83 -8.42 3.79 -16.04
CA TRP A 83 -8.36 4.46 -17.34
C TRP A 83 -9.74 4.88 -17.82
N LEU A 84 -10.78 4.07 -17.64
CA LEU A 84 -12.16 4.45 -17.94
C LEU A 84 -12.62 5.66 -17.13
N GLN A 85 -12.31 5.69 -15.82
CA GLN A 85 -12.64 6.82 -14.96
C GLN A 85 -11.91 8.10 -15.36
N VAL A 86 -10.59 8.01 -15.61
CA VAL A 86 -9.80 9.14 -16.06
C VAL A 86 -10.30 9.63 -17.41
N TYR A 87 -10.57 8.72 -18.35
CA TYR A 87 -11.09 9.07 -19.67
C TYR A 87 -12.42 9.81 -19.57
N GLY A 88 -13.38 9.31 -18.79
CA GLY A 88 -14.66 10.00 -18.57
C GLY A 88 -14.50 11.40 -17.96
N LEU A 89 -13.63 11.55 -16.95
CA LEU A 89 -13.35 12.85 -16.34
C LEU A 89 -12.67 13.83 -17.32
N VAL A 90 -11.75 13.32 -18.13
CA VAL A 90 -11.01 14.12 -19.11
C VAL A 90 -11.94 14.57 -20.24
N VAL A 91 -12.81 13.69 -20.75
CA VAL A 91 -13.83 14.06 -21.75
C VAL A 91 -14.72 15.19 -21.23
N LEU A 92 -15.19 15.09 -19.98
CA LEU A 92 -15.98 16.15 -19.35
C LEU A 92 -15.19 17.46 -19.18
N GLY A 93 -13.96 17.37 -18.69
CA GLY A 93 -13.09 18.54 -18.52
C GLY A 93 -12.82 19.25 -19.84
N TYR A 94 -12.65 18.50 -20.93
CA TYR A 94 -12.38 19.01 -22.26
C TYR A 94 -13.61 19.51 -23.01
N ALA A 95 -14.84 19.27 -22.52
CA ALA A 95 -16.06 19.68 -23.20
C ALA A 95 -16.07 21.17 -23.63
N PRO A 96 -15.62 22.15 -22.81
CA PRO A 96 -15.55 23.55 -23.23
C PRO A 96 -14.54 23.77 -24.37
N LEU A 97 -13.37 23.13 -24.29
CA LEU A 97 -12.32 23.28 -25.30
C LEU A 97 -12.74 22.63 -26.63
N ILE A 98 -13.41 21.48 -26.55
CA ILE A 98 -14.03 20.77 -27.67
C ILE A 98 -15.06 21.68 -28.36
N TYR A 99 -15.99 22.27 -27.61
CA TYR A 99 -16.97 23.20 -28.15
C TYR A 99 -16.34 24.40 -28.87
N LEU A 100 -15.28 24.97 -28.29
CA LEU A 100 -14.59 26.14 -28.86
C LEU A 100 -13.77 25.84 -30.11
N THR A 101 -13.21 24.63 -30.22
CA THR A 101 -12.29 24.26 -31.32
C THR A 101 -12.95 23.44 -32.41
N GLN A 102 -14.07 22.78 -32.12
CA GLN A 102 -14.81 21.91 -33.05
C GLN A 102 -16.33 22.19 -32.98
N PRO A 103 -16.80 23.34 -33.48
CA PRO A 103 -18.23 23.70 -33.44
C PRO A 103 -19.12 22.72 -34.24
N GLU A 104 -18.53 22.00 -35.21
CA GLU A 104 -19.23 21.02 -36.04
C GLU A 104 -19.68 19.75 -35.29
N ILE A 105 -19.25 19.55 -34.03
CA ILE A 105 -19.69 18.42 -33.19
C ILE A 105 -21.21 18.38 -33.04
N ALA A 106 -21.88 19.54 -33.03
CA ALA A 106 -23.34 19.61 -32.97
C ALA A 106 -24.04 18.95 -34.18
N LYS A 107 -23.33 18.78 -35.30
CA LYS A 107 -23.84 18.17 -36.54
C LYS A 107 -23.41 16.71 -36.71
N TRP A 108 -22.68 16.13 -35.76
CA TRP A 108 -22.20 14.76 -35.89
C TRP A 108 -23.33 13.75 -35.74
N SER A 109 -23.31 12.72 -36.59
CA SER A 109 -24.20 11.58 -36.43
C SER A 109 -23.85 10.80 -35.15
N PHE A 110 -24.83 10.07 -34.61
CA PHE A 110 -24.60 9.19 -33.46
C PHE A 110 -23.44 8.21 -33.72
N PHE A 111 -23.35 7.67 -34.94
CA PHE A 111 -22.25 6.79 -35.35
C PHE A 111 -20.89 7.48 -35.21
N LYS A 112 -20.75 8.72 -35.68
CA LYS A 112 -19.49 9.48 -35.58
C LYS A 112 -19.12 9.76 -34.13
N ILE A 113 -20.10 10.08 -33.27
CA ILE A 113 -19.86 10.29 -31.83
C ILE A 113 -19.35 9.00 -31.18
N VAL A 114 -19.96 7.85 -31.46
CA VAL A 114 -19.51 6.55 -30.92
C VAL A 114 -18.11 6.18 -31.44
N GLN A 115 -17.85 6.42 -32.73
CA GLN A 115 -16.53 6.22 -33.35
C GLN A 115 -15.45 7.05 -32.64
N GLU A 116 -15.71 8.32 -32.35
CA GLU A 116 -14.76 9.19 -31.65
C GLU A 116 -14.60 8.82 -30.17
N ILE A 117 -15.65 8.37 -29.48
CA ILE A 117 -15.54 7.87 -28.09
C ILE A 117 -14.66 6.61 -28.02
N LEU A 118 -14.80 5.70 -28.99
CA LEU A 118 -14.14 4.39 -28.95
C LEU A 118 -12.74 4.38 -29.57
N PHE A 119 -12.47 5.24 -30.56
CA PHE A 119 -11.24 5.16 -31.35
C PHE A 119 -10.47 6.48 -31.44
N GLY A 120 -11.12 7.56 -31.87
CA GLY A 120 -10.43 8.82 -32.19
C GLY A 120 -10.14 9.74 -31.01
N GLY A 121 -10.94 9.67 -29.94
CA GLY A 121 -11.02 10.69 -28.91
C GLY A 121 -11.53 12.03 -29.49
N PHE A 122 -12.51 12.67 -28.83
CA PHE A 122 -13.10 13.96 -29.28
C PHE A 122 -12.09 15.09 -29.62
N MET A 123 -10.84 14.93 -29.22
CA MET A 123 -9.71 15.76 -29.60
C MET A 123 -8.59 14.84 -30.07
N TYR A 124 -7.83 15.27 -31.09
CA TYR A 124 -6.64 14.57 -31.59
C TYR A 124 -5.60 14.25 -30.48
N HIS A 125 -5.70 14.90 -29.31
CA HIS A 125 -4.85 14.67 -28.14
C HIS A 125 -5.40 13.63 -27.16
N LEU A 126 -6.63 13.14 -27.29
CA LEU A 126 -7.27 12.28 -26.28
C LEU A 126 -7.39 10.81 -26.69
N TRP A 127 -7.06 10.46 -27.94
CA TRP A 127 -7.12 9.09 -28.47
C TRP A 127 -6.32 8.06 -27.66
N TYR A 128 -5.30 8.50 -26.92
CA TYR A 128 -4.43 7.63 -26.13
C TYR A 128 -5.21 6.76 -25.12
N PHE A 129 -6.23 7.31 -24.45
CA PHE A 129 -7.02 6.57 -23.46
C PHE A 129 -7.93 5.50 -24.07
N PRO A 130 -8.82 5.81 -25.05
CA PRO A 130 -9.58 4.78 -25.73
C PRO A 130 -8.65 3.77 -26.41
N GLY A 131 -7.53 4.23 -26.98
CA GLY A 131 -6.48 3.38 -27.52
C GLY A 131 -5.93 2.36 -26.52
N LEU A 132 -5.55 2.82 -25.31
CA LEU A 132 -5.11 1.95 -24.22
C LEU A 132 -6.17 0.94 -23.79
N ILE A 133 -7.42 1.38 -23.64
CA ILE A 133 -8.51 0.53 -23.15
C ILE A 133 -8.83 -0.55 -24.17
N VAL A 134 -9.10 -0.17 -25.43
CA VAL A 134 -9.43 -1.09 -26.51
C VAL A 134 -8.25 -2.03 -26.78
N GLY A 135 -7.02 -1.50 -26.85
CA GLY A 135 -5.85 -2.32 -27.11
C GLY A 135 -5.56 -3.33 -26.00
N MET A 136 -5.73 -2.96 -24.74
CA MET A 136 -5.59 -3.89 -23.61
C MET A 136 -6.70 -4.95 -23.63
N LEU A 137 -7.96 -4.59 -23.93
CA LEU A 137 -9.06 -5.55 -24.03
C LEU A 137 -8.85 -6.55 -25.18
N LEU A 138 -8.41 -6.08 -26.35
CA LEU A 138 -8.07 -6.92 -27.49
C LEU A 138 -6.93 -7.90 -27.14
N LEU A 139 -5.86 -7.41 -26.52
CA LEU A 139 -4.75 -8.26 -26.07
C LEU A 139 -5.19 -9.29 -25.05
N LEU A 140 -6.03 -8.93 -24.07
CA LEU A 140 -6.58 -9.89 -23.12
C LEU A 140 -7.41 -10.97 -23.82
N TRP A 141 -8.21 -10.58 -24.81
CA TRP A 141 -9.04 -11.51 -25.59
C TRP A 141 -8.18 -12.46 -26.42
N LEU A 142 -7.13 -11.96 -27.09
CA LEU A 142 -6.19 -12.75 -27.89
C LEU A 142 -5.32 -13.66 -27.02
N LEU A 143 -4.69 -13.12 -25.99
CA LEU A 143 -3.77 -13.87 -25.12
C LEU A 143 -4.49 -14.96 -24.32
N LYS A 144 -5.80 -14.86 -24.08
CA LYS A 144 -6.59 -15.95 -23.50
C LYS A 144 -6.71 -17.16 -24.42
N ARG A 145 -6.61 -16.97 -25.75
CA ARG A 145 -6.86 -18.03 -26.75
C ARG A 145 -5.61 -18.49 -27.48
N LEU A 146 -4.59 -17.63 -27.56
CA LEU A 146 -3.41 -17.84 -28.38
C LEU A 146 -2.12 -17.67 -27.57
N PRO A 147 -1.02 -18.34 -27.98
CA PRO A 147 0.30 -18.11 -27.40
C PRO A 147 0.82 -16.73 -27.79
N SER A 148 1.71 -16.16 -26.98
CA SER A 148 2.20 -14.78 -27.15
C SER A 148 2.90 -14.53 -28.49
N GLN A 149 3.50 -15.56 -29.10
CA GLN A 149 4.13 -15.49 -30.42
C GLN A 149 3.09 -15.26 -31.52
N SER A 150 1.99 -16.03 -31.53
CA SER A 150 0.89 -15.83 -32.48
C SER A 150 0.22 -14.47 -32.28
N VAL A 151 0.04 -14.03 -31.03
CA VAL A 151 -0.50 -12.69 -30.75
C VAL A 151 0.43 -11.59 -31.26
N LEU A 152 1.76 -11.78 -31.18
CA LEU A 152 2.74 -10.84 -31.75
C LEU A 152 2.65 -10.74 -33.27
N ILE A 153 2.46 -11.88 -33.95
CA ILE A 153 2.25 -11.90 -35.41
C ILE A 153 0.95 -11.15 -35.75
N ILE A 154 -0.15 -11.44 -35.06
CA ILE A 154 -1.44 -10.79 -35.30
C ILE A 154 -1.34 -9.27 -35.08
N THR A 155 -0.78 -8.82 -33.97
CA THR A 155 -0.64 -7.38 -33.71
C THR A 155 0.36 -6.70 -34.63
N GLY A 156 1.38 -7.42 -35.11
CA GLY A 156 2.28 -6.95 -36.16
C GLY A 156 1.56 -6.75 -37.51
N VAL A 157 0.73 -7.71 -37.92
CA VAL A 157 -0.08 -7.59 -39.15
C VAL A 157 -1.07 -6.43 -39.03
N LEU A 158 -1.75 -6.30 -37.90
CA LEU A 158 -2.65 -5.16 -37.64
C LEU A 158 -1.89 -3.83 -37.72
N TYR A 159 -0.67 -3.76 -37.19
CA TYR A 159 0.16 -2.56 -37.29
C TYR A 159 0.51 -2.20 -38.74
N VAL A 160 0.92 -3.17 -39.55
CA VAL A 160 1.23 -2.98 -40.98
C VAL A 160 -0.03 -2.52 -41.74
N ILE A 161 -1.19 -3.10 -41.46
CA ILE A 161 -2.46 -2.61 -42.04
C ILE A 161 -2.70 -1.14 -41.64
N GLY A 162 -2.42 -0.78 -40.39
CA GLY A 162 -2.51 0.60 -39.94
C GLY A 162 -1.56 1.55 -40.68
N THR A 163 -0.30 1.13 -40.94
CA THR A 163 0.63 1.99 -41.69
C THR A 163 0.13 2.30 -43.11
N LEU A 164 -0.59 1.36 -43.74
CA LEU A 164 -1.23 1.56 -45.04
C LEU A 164 -2.44 2.52 -44.99
N GLY A 165 -3.09 2.65 -43.83
CA GLY A 165 -4.20 3.59 -43.63
C GLY A 165 -3.77 5.03 -43.34
N GLU A 166 -2.50 5.26 -43.02
CA GLU A 166 -1.99 6.57 -42.58
C GLU A 166 -0.79 7.00 -43.44
N THR A 167 0.39 6.45 -43.16
CA THR A 167 1.68 6.95 -43.68
C THR A 167 2.00 6.45 -45.09
N TYR A 168 1.46 5.30 -45.49
CA TYR A 168 1.68 4.72 -46.82
C TYR A 168 0.43 4.69 -47.71
N TYR A 169 -0.58 5.48 -47.37
CA TYR A 169 -1.87 5.48 -48.06
C TYR A 169 -1.73 5.83 -49.55
N PHE A 170 -0.96 6.88 -49.89
CA PHE A 170 -0.80 7.29 -51.28
C PHE A 170 0.13 6.35 -52.06
N LEU A 171 1.09 5.70 -51.39
CA LEU A 171 1.89 4.63 -51.99
C LEU A 171 1.00 3.44 -52.39
N LEU A 172 0.12 2.99 -51.48
CA LEU A 172 -0.83 1.92 -51.77
C LEU A 172 -1.75 2.29 -52.95
N LYS A 173 -2.26 3.51 -52.96
CA LYS A 173 -3.10 4.04 -54.04
C LYS A 173 -2.35 4.04 -55.38
N SER A 174 -1.07 4.42 -55.39
CA SER A 174 -0.24 4.43 -56.59
C SER A 174 0.06 3.04 -57.14
N ILE A 175 0.26 2.04 -56.27
CA ILE A 175 0.62 0.68 -56.69
C ILE A 175 -0.61 -0.10 -57.14
N PHE A 176 -1.65 -0.14 -56.30
CA PHE A 176 -2.81 -1.03 -56.51
C PHE A 176 -4.00 -0.37 -57.18
N HIS A 177 -3.96 0.95 -57.41
CA HIS A 177 -5.02 1.75 -58.05
C HIS A 177 -6.40 1.66 -57.35
N SER A 178 -6.48 1.01 -56.18
CA SER A 178 -7.67 0.87 -55.35
C SER A 178 -7.31 0.87 -53.87
N THR A 179 -8.04 1.67 -53.10
CA THR A 179 -7.91 1.79 -51.63
C THR A 179 -9.16 1.31 -50.89
N ALA A 180 -10.11 0.67 -51.59
CA ALA A 180 -11.45 0.38 -51.09
C ALA A 180 -11.47 -0.35 -49.73
N ALA A 181 -10.58 -1.33 -49.52
CA ALA A 181 -10.48 -2.05 -48.25
C ALA A 181 -9.98 -1.17 -47.10
N ILE A 182 -9.01 -0.30 -47.37
CA ILE A 182 -8.47 0.65 -46.39
C ILE A 182 -9.48 1.77 -46.12
N ASP A 183 -10.18 2.25 -47.14
CA ASP A 183 -11.22 3.26 -47.00
C ASP A 183 -12.40 2.74 -46.17
N PHE A 184 -12.75 1.46 -46.31
CA PHE A 184 -13.72 0.82 -45.43
C PHE A 184 -13.25 0.77 -43.97
N ILE A 185 -11.97 0.42 -43.74
CA ILE A 185 -11.38 0.46 -42.39
C ILE A 185 -11.44 1.88 -41.81
N LEU A 186 -11.06 2.90 -42.58
CA LEU A 186 -11.12 4.29 -42.15
C LEU A 186 -12.56 4.78 -41.93
N MET A 187 -13.53 4.29 -42.70
CA MET A 187 -14.96 4.57 -42.48
C MET A 187 -15.43 4.04 -41.13
N VAL A 188 -14.99 2.84 -40.73
CA VAL A 188 -15.39 2.19 -39.46
C VAL A 188 -14.65 2.76 -38.26
N PHE A 189 -13.34 2.99 -38.37
CA PHE A 189 -12.49 3.35 -37.23
C PHE A 189 -12.07 4.82 -37.19
N GLY A 190 -12.34 5.60 -38.24
CA GLY A 190 -11.97 7.01 -38.39
C GLY A 190 -10.50 7.22 -38.76
N THR A 191 -9.61 6.65 -37.95
CA THR A 191 -8.15 6.62 -38.13
C THR A 191 -7.65 5.23 -37.77
N THR A 192 -6.51 4.79 -38.32
CA THR A 192 -5.87 3.55 -37.87
C THR A 192 -4.87 3.78 -36.73
N ARG A 193 -4.54 5.03 -36.40
CA ARG A 193 -3.78 5.39 -35.19
C ARG A 193 -4.67 5.27 -33.94
N ASN A 194 -5.04 4.03 -33.59
CA ASN A 194 -6.04 3.74 -32.56
C ASN A 194 -5.73 2.47 -31.75
N GLY A 195 -6.68 2.08 -30.90
CA GLY A 195 -6.57 0.92 -30.01
C GLY A 195 -6.55 -0.45 -30.67
N VAL A 196 -6.79 -0.55 -31.99
CA VAL A 196 -6.86 -1.81 -32.74
C VAL A 196 -5.60 -2.03 -33.56
N PHE A 197 -5.18 -1.04 -34.36
CA PHE A 197 -4.05 -1.21 -35.28
C PHE A 197 -2.72 -0.73 -34.69
N PHE A 198 -2.73 0.28 -33.82
CA PHE A 198 -1.49 0.85 -33.28
C PHE A 198 -1.14 0.32 -31.88
N THR A 199 -2.05 0.48 -30.93
CA THR A 199 -1.77 0.27 -29.50
C THR A 199 -1.39 -1.16 -29.10
N PRO A 200 -2.04 -2.23 -29.62
CA PRO A 200 -1.79 -3.61 -29.16
C PRO A 200 -0.35 -4.07 -29.36
N LEU A 201 0.30 -3.69 -30.46
CA LEU A 201 1.68 -4.09 -30.73
C LEU A 201 2.63 -3.55 -29.65
N PHE A 202 2.58 -2.26 -29.35
CA PHE A 202 3.47 -1.65 -28.36
C PHE A 202 3.17 -2.12 -26.93
N LEU A 203 1.89 -2.31 -26.56
CA LEU A 203 1.55 -2.90 -25.26
C LEU A 203 2.14 -4.31 -25.10
N LEU A 204 2.05 -5.13 -26.16
CA LEU A 204 2.59 -6.49 -26.15
C LEU A 204 4.13 -6.50 -26.13
N LEU A 205 4.78 -5.69 -26.96
CA LEU A 205 6.25 -5.57 -26.97
C LEU A 205 6.79 -5.16 -25.60
N GLY A 206 6.15 -4.18 -24.95
CA GLY A 206 6.52 -3.77 -23.59
C GLY A 206 6.38 -4.91 -22.60
N ALA A 207 5.28 -5.68 -22.69
CA ALA A 207 5.03 -6.82 -21.84
C ALA A 207 6.04 -7.97 -22.07
N LEU A 208 6.44 -8.23 -23.31
CA LEU A 208 7.44 -9.26 -23.66
C LEU A 208 8.83 -8.93 -23.12
N MET A 209 9.15 -7.64 -22.94
CA MET A 209 10.40 -7.18 -22.34
C MET A 209 10.39 -7.23 -20.80
N TYR A 210 9.27 -7.57 -20.16
CA TYR A 210 9.16 -7.59 -18.70
C TYR A 210 10.17 -8.53 -18.03
N GLY A 211 11.06 -7.96 -17.22
CA GLY A 211 12.10 -8.72 -16.52
C GLY A 211 13.24 -9.24 -17.41
N ARG A 212 13.31 -8.83 -18.68
CA ARG A 212 14.36 -9.21 -19.64
C ARG A 212 15.18 -7.99 -20.02
N LYS A 213 16.50 -8.07 -19.83
CA LYS A 213 17.47 -7.08 -20.34
C LYS A 213 18.23 -7.70 -21.49
N ILE A 214 18.04 -7.18 -22.69
CA ILE A 214 18.62 -7.69 -23.92
C ILE A 214 19.66 -6.68 -24.39
N GLN A 215 20.85 -6.71 -23.77
CA GLN A 215 21.87 -5.67 -23.94
C GLN A 215 22.41 -5.58 -25.38
N TRP A 216 22.41 -6.67 -26.14
CA TRP A 216 22.93 -6.68 -27.51
C TRP A 216 22.13 -5.75 -28.45
N LEU A 217 20.84 -5.55 -28.19
CA LEU A 217 19.99 -4.63 -28.98
C LEU A 217 20.46 -3.18 -28.90
N ASN A 218 21.20 -2.80 -27.86
CA ASN A 218 21.70 -1.43 -27.71
C ASN A 218 22.64 -1.03 -28.86
N HIS A 219 23.42 -1.96 -29.40
CA HIS A 219 24.34 -1.72 -30.51
C HIS A 219 23.61 -1.31 -31.80
N PHE A 220 22.33 -1.68 -31.94
CA PHE A 220 21.51 -1.39 -33.10
C PHE A 220 20.69 -0.10 -32.96
N THR A 221 20.74 0.59 -31.81
CA THR A 221 19.92 1.78 -31.57
C THR A 221 20.21 2.87 -32.61
N LEU A 222 21.48 3.17 -32.88
CA LEU A 222 21.88 4.18 -33.87
C LEU A 222 21.45 3.76 -35.29
N PHE A 223 21.60 2.48 -35.63
CA PHE A 223 21.16 1.94 -36.92
C PHE A 223 19.66 2.19 -37.14
N TRP A 224 18.82 1.88 -36.14
CA TRP A 224 17.38 2.12 -36.24
C TRP A 224 17.00 3.61 -36.21
N VAL A 225 17.78 4.48 -35.57
CA VAL A 225 17.59 5.95 -35.67
C VAL A 225 17.85 6.42 -37.10
N LEU A 226 18.92 5.94 -37.75
CA LEU A 226 19.21 6.30 -39.12
C LEU A 226 18.13 5.77 -40.08
N LEU A 227 17.62 4.56 -39.84
CA LEU A 227 16.55 3.99 -40.66
C LEU A 227 15.23 4.74 -40.53
N ILE A 228 14.80 5.15 -39.33
CA ILE A 228 13.55 5.93 -39.21
C ILE A 228 13.69 7.31 -39.85
N VAL A 229 14.88 7.94 -39.77
CA VAL A 229 15.15 9.19 -40.46
C VAL A 229 15.12 9.00 -41.99
N ALA A 230 15.72 7.93 -42.50
CA ALA A 230 15.68 7.59 -43.92
C ALA A 230 14.24 7.29 -44.39
N GLU A 231 13.48 6.51 -43.62
CA GLU A 231 12.07 6.20 -43.88
C GLU A 231 11.23 7.48 -43.91
N GLY A 232 11.33 8.34 -42.90
CA GLY A 232 10.61 9.62 -42.85
C GLY A 232 11.02 10.56 -43.98
N SER A 233 12.31 10.60 -44.33
CA SER A 233 12.79 11.39 -45.48
C SER A 233 12.11 10.95 -46.77
N LEU A 234 12.00 9.64 -47.02
CA LEU A 234 11.35 9.10 -48.20
C LEU A 234 9.84 9.38 -48.19
N VAL A 235 9.18 9.16 -47.06
CA VAL A 235 7.75 9.43 -46.90
C VAL A 235 7.43 10.87 -47.29
N HIS A 236 8.12 11.84 -46.69
CA HIS A 236 7.84 13.25 -46.92
C HIS A 236 8.34 13.76 -48.28
N LEU A 237 9.47 13.25 -48.80
CA LEU A 237 9.98 13.63 -50.12
C LEU A 237 9.04 13.18 -51.24
N TYR A 238 8.40 12.02 -51.09
CA TYR A 238 7.42 11.50 -52.05
C TYR A 238 5.95 11.77 -51.67
N GLN A 239 5.69 12.47 -50.56
CA GLN A 239 4.35 12.81 -50.05
C GLN A 239 3.43 11.57 -49.95
N LEU A 240 3.97 10.48 -49.40
CA LEU A 240 3.27 9.18 -49.32
C LEU A 240 2.16 9.17 -48.26
N GLU A 241 2.25 10.08 -47.30
CA GLU A 241 1.42 10.14 -46.12
C GLU A 241 0.08 10.83 -46.36
N LYS A 242 -0.99 10.19 -45.87
CA LYS A 242 -2.25 10.88 -45.54
C LYS A 242 -2.12 11.53 -44.15
N HIS A 243 -1.48 10.81 -43.23
CA HIS A 243 -1.03 11.28 -41.93
C HIS A 243 0.28 10.57 -41.56
N ASP A 244 1.24 11.30 -41.00
CA ASP A 244 2.60 10.87 -40.66
C ASP A 244 2.70 10.31 -39.23
N ALA A 245 1.79 9.40 -38.88
CA ALA A 245 1.63 8.91 -37.52
C ALA A 245 2.26 7.53 -37.26
N MET A 246 2.54 6.72 -38.30
CA MET A 246 2.92 5.31 -38.15
C MET A 246 4.01 4.90 -39.16
N TYR A 247 5.19 4.56 -38.66
CA TYR A 247 6.34 4.13 -39.49
C TYR A 247 6.65 2.64 -39.27
N LEU A 248 7.04 1.93 -40.33
CA LEU A 248 7.42 0.51 -40.26
C LEU A 248 8.63 0.28 -39.36
N THR A 249 9.58 1.22 -39.32
CA THR A 249 10.75 1.14 -38.43
C THR A 249 10.45 1.50 -36.97
N LEU A 250 9.29 2.14 -36.69
CA LEU A 250 8.94 2.66 -35.37
C LEU A 250 8.92 1.60 -34.25
N PRO A 251 8.36 0.38 -34.45
CA PRO A 251 8.43 -0.67 -33.44
C PRO A 251 9.87 -1.06 -33.07
N PHE A 252 10.77 -1.12 -34.05
CA PHE A 252 12.15 -1.57 -33.86
C PHE A 252 12.98 -0.54 -33.08
N ILE A 253 12.91 0.74 -33.46
CA ILE A 253 13.59 1.79 -32.70
C ILE A 253 13.03 1.89 -31.28
N SER A 254 11.70 1.72 -31.12
CA SER A 254 11.06 1.76 -29.80
C SER A 254 11.55 0.64 -28.90
N ILE A 255 11.75 -0.58 -29.42
CA ILE A 255 12.33 -1.71 -28.65
C ILE A 255 13.78 -1.40 -28.26
N CYS A 256 14.62 -0.96 -29.19
CA CYS A 256 16.03 -0.70 -28.95
C CYS A 256 16.23 0.41 -27.92
N LEU A 257 15.51 1.52 -28.09
CA LEU A 257 15.49 2.61 -27.12
C LEU A 257 15.00 2.14 -25.75
N PHE A 258 13.91 1.38 -25.68
CA PHE A 258 13.38 0.90 -24.41
C PHE A 258 14.41 0.01 -23.69
N GLN A 259 15.05 -0.92 -24.40
CA GLN A 259 16.13 -1.75 -23.84
C GLN A 259 17.32 -0.92 -23.36
N TYR A 260 17.74 0.09 -24.12
CA TYR A 260 18.78 1.02 -23.70
C TYR A 260 18.40 1.71 -22.39
N LEU A 261 17.19 2.23 -22.27
CA LEU A 261 16.70 2.88 -21.05
C LEU A 261 16.63 1.92 -19.84
N LEU A 262 16.38 0.63 -20.05
CA LEU A 262 16.43 -0.41 -19.00
C LEU A 262 17.85 -0.66 -18.45
N THR A 263 18.89 -0.28 -19.20
CA THR A 263 20.29 -0.41 -18.78
C THR A 263 20.78 0.76 -17.94
N ILE A 264 20.14 1.93 -18.04
CA ILE A 264 20.51 3.14 -17.28
C ILE A 264 20.32 2.88 -15.78
N ASN A 265 21.44 2.83 -15.06
CA ASN A 265 21.49 2.58 -13.62
C ASN A 265 22.01 3.82 -12.87
N ILE A 266 21.18 4.86 -12.82
CA ILE A 266 21.43 6.09 -12.07
C ILE A 266 20.45 6.22 -10.90
N GLU A 267 20.78 7.09 -9.94
CA GLU A 267 19.87 7.43 -8.85
C GLU A 267 18.58 8.05 -9.40
N ASN A 268 17.41 7.51 -9.03
CA ASN A 268 16.13 8.02 -9.52
C ASN A 268 15.56 9.12 -8.61
N LYS A 269 16.06 10.34 -8.76
CA LYS A 269 15.60 11.52 -8.00
C LYS A 269 14.18 11.96 -8.35
N ILE A 270 13.70 11.61 -9.54
CA ILE A 270 12.41 12.08 -10.08
C ILE A 270 11.28 11.06 -9.96
N LYS A 271 11.54 9.88 -9.37
CA LYS A 271 10.54 8.80 -9.21
C LYS A 271 9.21 9.29 -8.63
N LYS A 272 9.28 10.19 -7.65
CA LYS A 272 8.10 10.76 -6.96
C LYS A 272 7.26 11.69 -7.83
N TYR A 273 7.80 12.16 -8.96
CA TYR A 273 7.16 13.11 -9.87
C TYR A 273 6.67 12.47 -11.17
N ARG A 274 6.90 11.17 -11.38
CA ARG A 274 6.57 10.49 -12.65
C ARG A 274 5.09 10.59 -13.03
N HIS A 275 4.18 10.68 -12.05
CA HIS A 275 2.74 10.83 -12.30
C HIS A 275 2.36 12.20 -12.85
N LEU A 276 3.21 13.22 -12.66
CA LEU A 276 2.99 14.56 -13.21
C LEU A 276 3.04 14.57 -14.74
N THR A 277 3.75 13.64 -15.37
CA THR A 277 3.82 13.54 -16.85
C THR A 277 2.44 13.34 -17.49
N LEU A 278 1.53 12.63 -16.81
CA LEU A 278 0.15 12.48 -17.24
C LEU A 278 -0.62 13.80 -17.13
N TRP A 279 -0.40 14.57 -16.06
CA TRP A 279 -1.02 15.89 -15.90
C TRP A 279 -0.55 16.87 -16.96
N VAL A 280 0.75 16.86 -17.28
CA VAL A 280 1.30 17.70 -18.35
C VAL A 280 0.64 17.33 -19.69
N TYR A 281 0.52 16.03 -19.97
CA TYR A 281 -0.22 15.54 -21.14
C TYR A 281 -1.68 16.01 -21.17
N LEU A 282 -2.36 16.09 -20.01
CA LEU A 282 -3.75 16.52 -19.94
C LEU A 282 -3.95 18.04 -19.98
N VAL A 283 -2.94 18.84 -19.64
CA VAL A 283 -3.10 20.30 -19.49
C VAL A 283 -2.52 21.07 -20.69
N HIS A 284 -1.50 20.55 -21.37
CA HIS A 284 -0.84 21.27 -22.46
C HIS A 284 -1.76 21.75 -23.59
N PRO A 285 -2.83 21.05 -24.01
CA PRO A 285 -3.69 21.54 -25.10
C PRO A 285 -4.44 22.82 -24.72
N TYR A 286 -4.76 23.02 -23.44
CA TYR A 286 -5.35 24.27 -22.96
C TYR A 286 -4.37 25.42 -23.11
N TRP A 287 -3.10 25.22 -22.74
CA TRP A 287 -2.08 26.24 -22.89
C TRP A 287 -1.82 26.58 -24.36
N ILE A 288 -1.80 25.58 -25.25
CA ILE A 288 -1.71 25.80 -26.70
C ILE A 288 -2.86 26.69 -27.18
N TYR A 289 -4.11 26.35 -26.80
CA TYR A 289 -5.27 27.14 -27.18
C TYR A 289 -5.25 28.56 -26.61
N ILE A 290 -4.84 28.72 -25.35
CA ILE A 290 -4.67 30.04 -24.72
C ILE A 290 -3.68 30.89 -25.52
N PHE A 291 -2.52 30.36 -25.89
CA PHE A 291 -1.55 31.09 -26.72
C PHE A 291 -2.06 31.37 -28.13
N PHE A 292 -2.88 30.49 -28.71
CA PHE A 292 -3.56 30.75 -29.97
C PHE A 292 -4.51 31.96 -29.84
N VAL A 293 -5.31 32.02 -28.77
CA VAL A 293 -6.21 33.16 -28.50
C VAL A 293 -5.42 34.45 -28.25
N ILE A 294 -4.35 34.41 -27.45
CA ILE A 294 -3.51 35.59 -27.16
C ILE A 294 -2.93 36.18 -28.45
N GLN A 295 -2.35 35.34 -29.32
CA GLN A 295 -1.80 35.78 -30.59
C GLN A 295 -2.87 36.39 -31.50
N LYS A 296 -4.07 35.81 -31.51
CA LYS A 296 -5.21 36.33 -32.28
C LYS A 296 -5.73 37.66 -31.75
N VAL A 297 -5.86 37.82 -30.43
CA VAL A 297 -6.41 39.04 -29.79
C VAL A 297 -5.42 40.19 -29.84
N LEU A 298 -4.14 39.93 -29.54
CA LEU A 298 -3.10 40.95 -29.55
C LEU A 298 -2.52 41.22 -30.95
N SER A 299 -2.90 40.42 -31.96
CA SER A 299 -2.34 40.48 -33.32
C SER A 299 -0.81 40.34 -33.36
N ILE A 300 -0.23 39.59 -32.42
CA ILE A 300 1.21 39.32 -32.32
C ILE A 300 1.49 37.90 -32.80
N LYS A 301 2.57 37.69 -33.56
CA LYS A 301 3.10 36.36 -33.90
C LYS A 301 4.23 36.01 -32.96
N ILE A 302 4.05 34.98 -32.13
CA ILE A 302 5.08 34.45 -31.24
C ILE A 302 5.80 33.32 -31.97
N PRO A 303 7.14 33.29 -32.04
CA PRO A 303 7.84 32.20 -32.70
C PRO A 303 7.54 30.84 -32.04
N ALA A 304 7.37 29.80 -32.86
CA ALA A 304 6.94 28.47 -32.43
C ALA A 304 7.81 27.88 -31.30
N PHE A 305 9.12 28.15 -31.33
CA PHE A 305 10.04 27.76 -30.26
C PHE A 305 9.66 28.37 -28.90
N PHE A 306 9.30 29.65 -28.85
CA PHE A 306 8.88 30.30 -27.61
C PHE A 306 7.52 29.79 -27.13
N VAL A 307 6.58 29.53 -28.05
CA VAL A 307 5.30 28.89 -27.72
C VAL A 307 5.55 27.53 -27.07
N PHE A 308 6.43 26.70 -27.64
CA PHE A 308 6.81 25.41 -27.07
C PHE A 308 7.38 25.52 -25.66
N VAL A 309 8.34 26.42 -25.44
CA VAL A 309 8.97 26.61 -24.12
C VAL A 309 7.94 27.07 -23.09
N LEU A 310 7.12 28.06 -23.43
CA LEU A 310 6.09 28.60 -22.53
C LEU A 310 5.00 27.56 -22.22
N VAL A 311 4.48 26.86 -23.23
CA VAL A 311 3.51 25.77 -23.05
C VAL A 311 4.10 24.67 -22.17
N SER A 312 5.36 24.30 -22.38
CA SER A 312 6.04 23.28 -21.57
C SER A 312 6.15 23.70 -20.11
N LEU A 313 6.68 24.90 -19.85
CA LEU A 313 6.85 25.42 -18.49
C LEU A 313 5.50 25.56 -17.77
N LEU A 314 4.51 26.19 -18.41
CA LEU A 314 3.20 26.40 -17.81
C LEU A 314 2.47 25.07 -17.57
N SER A 315 2.59 24.11 -18.48
CA SER A 315 2.00 22.78 -18.26
C SER A 315 2.62 22.05 -17.07
N ILE A 316 3.94 22.17 -16.87
CA ILE A 316 4.64 21.60 -15.70
C ILE A 316 4.17 22.30 -14.42
N VAL A 317 4.17 23.64 -14.40
CA VAL A 317 3.74 24.42 -13.24
C VAL A 317 2.28 24.12 -12.88
N SER A 318 1.37 24.15 -13.85
CA SER A 318 -0.03 23.78 -13.65
C SER A 318 -0.17 22.36 -13.11
N SER A 319 0.61 21.41 -13.63
CA SER A 319 0.58 20.02 -13.17
C SER A 319 1.01 19.87 -11.71
N VAL A 320 2.04 20.61 -11.28
CA VAL A 320 2.47 20.66 -9.88
C VAL A 320 1.39 21.30 -9.01
N ILE A 321 0.79 22.42 -9.45
CA ILE A 321 -0.30 23.09 -8.73
C ILE A 321 -1.50 22.16 -8.58
N PHE A 322 -1.94 21.50 -9.66
CA PHE A 322 -3.05 20.54 -9.61
C PHE A 322 -2.74 19.36 -8.67
N ASP A 323 -1.52 18.80 -8.71
CA ASP A 323 -1.13 17.73 -7.80
C ASP A 323 -1.11 18.19 -6.34
N LEU A 324 -0.62 19.40 -6.06
CA LEU A 324 -0.67 20.02 -4.73
C LEU A 324 -2.10 20.33 -4.27
N LEU A 325 -2.98 20.77 -5.16
CA LEU A 325 -4.39 21.03 -4.85
C LEU A 325 -5.13 19.72 -4.56
N ILE A 326 -4.90 18.68 -5.35
CA ILE A 326 -5.44 17.33 -5.12
C ILE A 326 -4.87 16.74 -3.83
N ALA A 327 -3.58 16.94 -3.55
CA ALA A 327 -2.95 16.53 -2.31
C ALA A 327 -3.56 17.28 -1.12
N LYS A 328 -3.74 18.61 -1.22
CA LYS A 328 -4.44 19.42 -0.21
C LYS A 328 -5.89 18.98 -0.05
N PHE A 329 -6.60 18.63 -1.11
CA PHE A 329 -7.98 18.17 -1.04
C PHE A 329 -8.08 16.76 -0.45
N LYS A 330 -7.15 15.85 -0.77
CA LYS A 330 -7.03 14.53 -0.12
C LYS A 330 -6.65 14.67 1.35
N VAL A 331 -5.70 15.54 1.69
CA VAL A 331 -5.31 15.86 3.06
C VAL A 331 -6.47 16.53 3.80
N ARG A 332 -7.25 17.41 3.16
CA ARG A 332 -8.43 18.05 3.73
C ARG A 332 -9.56 17.05 3.94
N ARG A 333 -9.78 16.12 3.01
CA ARG A 333 -10.75 15.02 3.15
C ARG A 333 -10.30 13.97 4.18
N MET A 334 -9.00 13.72 4.30
CA MET A 334 -8.39 12.91 5.37
C MET A 334 -8.33 13.65 6.71
N ARG A 335 -8.31 14.99 6.72
CA ARG A 335 -8.49 15.85 7.90
C ARG A 335 -9.97 16.05 8.23
N GLN A 336 -10.90 15.83 7.31
CA GLN A 336 -12.35 15.83 7.57
C GLN A 336 -12.78 14.47 8.14
N LYS A 337 -12.49 13.38 7.42
CA LYS A 337 -11.60 12.31 7.92
C LYS A 337 -11.39 12.15 9.43
N LYS A 338 -10.17 12.54 9.82
CA LYS A 338 -9.64 12.67 11.18
C LYS A 338 -10.36 13.73 12.00
N GLY A 339 -10.89 14.79 11.41
CA GLY A 339 -11.54 15.91 12.10
C GLY A 339 -12.91 15.54 12.68
N LEU A 340 -13.68 14.69 11.99
CA LEU A 340 -14.89 14.06 12.54
C LEU A 340 -14.55 13.04 13.64
N GLN A 341 -13.35 12.47 13.65
CA GLN A 341 -12.82 11.68 14.78
C GLN A 341 -12.28 12.57 15.92
N GLN A 342 -11.66 13.70 15.61
CA GLN A 342 -10.98 14.60 16.54
C GLN A 342 -11.95 15.57 17.24
N ILE A 343 -13.08 15.92 16.61
CA ILE A 343 -14.18 16.67 17.22
C ILE A 343 -14.95 15.80 18.25
N SER A 344 -14.72 14.48 18.29
CA SER A 344 -15.44 13.56 19.19
C SER A 344 -14.70 13.10 20.46
N LEU A 345 -13.45 13.52 20.74
CA LEU A 345 -12.61 12.80 21.72
C LEU A 345 -11.62 13.68 22.53
N GLU A 346 -12.11 14.60 23.36
CA GLU A 346 -11.34 15.12 24.52
C GLU A 346 -11.92 14.64 25.84
N ARG A 347 -12.37 13.38 25.87
CA ARG A 347 -12.99 12.76 27.04
C ARG A 347 -11.97 12.00 27.90
N GLY A 348 -11.11 11.23 27.23
CA GLY A 348 -9.98 10.56 27.85
C GLY A 348 -8.78 10.43 26.91
N VAL A 349 -7.59 10.39 27.51
CA VAL A 349 -6.30 10.33 26.81
C VAL A 349 -5.52 9.13 27.31
N LYS A 350 -4.94 8.36 26.37
CA LYS A 350 -3.89 7.36 26.64
C LYS A 350 -2.55 8.00 26.31
N LYS A 351 -1.75 8.32 27.32
CA LYS A 351 -0.38 8.78 27.12
C LYS A 351 0.53 7.57 27.08
N ILE A 352 1.31 7.41 26.01
CA ILE A 352 2.27 6.33 25.83
C ILE A 352 3.68 6.94 25.92
N ASP A 353 4.45 6.52 26.92
CA ASP A 353 5.83 6.92 27.14
C ASP A 353 6.76 6.13 26.20
N GLN A 354 7.29 6.84 25.21
CA GLN A 354 8.23 6.23 24.26
C GLN A 354 9.54 5.82 24.95
N THR A 355 10.00 6.60 25.94
CA THR A 355 11.26 6.33 26.64
C THR A 355 11.15 5.04 27.45
N ALA A 356 10.05 4.85 28.18
CA ALA A 356 9.77 3.61 28.92
C ALA A 356 9.69 2.40 27.98
N LEU A 357 8.99 2.52 26.83
CA LEU A 357 8.88 1.45 25.84
C LEU A 357 10.26 1.01 25.31
N LEU A 358 11.13 1.98 25.00
CA LEU A 358 12.48 1.70 24.50
C LEU A 358 13.41 1.17 25.59
N ALA A 359 13.25 1.63 26.83
CA ALA A 359 13.96 1.09 27.98
C ALA A 359 13.60 -0.38 28.22
N ASN A 360 12.31 -0.73 28.17
CA ASN A 360 11.85 -2.12 28.29
C ASN A 360 12.39 -3.00 27.14
N LEU A 361 12.36 -2.50 25.91
CA LEU A 361 12.95 -3.21 24.76
C LEU A 361 14.44 -3.49 24.99
N THR A 362 15.19 -2.48 25.46
CA THR A 362 16.63 -2.59 25.72
C THR A 362 16.93 -3.61 26.81
N GLN A 363 16.14 -3.63 27.89
CA GLN A 363 16.29 -4.64 28.94
C GLN A 363 15.99 -6.05 28.45
N ILE A 364 14.97 -6.22 27.60
CA ILE A 364 14.68 -7.52 27.01
C ILE A 364 15.86 -7.97 26.12
N GLN A 365 16.45 -7.06 25.35
CA GLN A 365 17.60 -7.33 24.49
C GLN A 365 18.90 -7.59 25.24
N SER A 366 19.01 -7.24 26.54
CA SER A 366 20.24 -7.47 27.31
C SER A 366 20.40 -8.89 27.83
N PHE A 367 19.37 -9.74 27.73
CA PHE A 367 19.48 -11.14 28.13
C PHE A 367 20.26 -11.94 27.07
N GLU A 368 21.21 -12.78 27.51
CA GLU A 368 22.13 -13.51 26.63
C GLU A 368 21.42 -14.48 25.67
N ASN A 369 20.24 -14.97 26.05
CA ASN A 369 19.40 -15.83 25.23
C ASN A 369 18.56 -15.08 24.18
N VAL A 370 18.68 -13.75 24.08
CA VAL A 370 17.89 -12.93 23.16
C VAL A 370 18.75 -12.49 21.97
N GLN A 371 18.62 -13.20 20.85
CA GLN A 371 19.26 -12.81 19.58
C GLN A 371 18.40 -11.86 18.74
N ARG A 372 17.07 -12.02 18.82
CA ARG A 372 16.08 -11.26 18.06
C ARG A 372 14.78 -11.18 18.83
N VAL A 373 14.10 -10.04 18.74
CA VAL A 373 12.80 -9.82 19.39
C VAL A 373 11.70 -9.72 18.33
N MET A 374 10.67 -10.56 18.46
CA MET A 374 9.36 -10.34 17.85
C MET A 374 8.48 -9.57 18.83
N ALA A 375 8.10 -8.34 18.47
CA ALA A 375 7.19 -7.53 19.27
C ALA A 375 5.74 -7.99 19.10
N ILE A 376 5.11 -8.46 20.17
CA ILE A 376 3.74 -8.94 20.16
C ILE A 376 2.79 -7.77 20.38
N VAL A 377 2.15 -7.32 19.30
CA VAL A 377 1.30 -6.12 19.24
C VAL A 377 -0.19 -6.45 19.01
N LYS A 378 -0.61 -7.67 19.32
CA LYS A 378 -2.01 -8.12 19.28
C LYS A 378 -2.89 -7.36 20.28
N ALA A 379 -4.21 -7.43 20.09
CA ALA A 379 -5.22 -6.75 20.89
C ALA A 379 -4.94 -5.24 21.01
N ASN A 380 -4.67 -4.60 19.87
CA ASN A 380 -4.26 -3.19 19.79
C ASN A 380 -3.04 -2.87 20.68
N ALA A 381 -1.99 -3.70 20.61
CA ALA A 381 -0.81 -3.60 21.46
C ALA A 381 -1.18 -3.56 22.94
N TYR A 382 -1.96 -4.56 23.39
CA TYR A 382 -2.43 -4.67 24.76
C TYR A 382 -3.19 -3.39 25.18
N GLY A 383 -4.12 -2.95 24.33
CA GLY A 383 -4.99 -1.80 24.59
C GLY A 383 -4.33 -0.42 24.54
N THR A 384 -3.07 -0.31 24.09
CA THR A 384 -2.36 0.97 23.91
C THR A 384 -2.70 1.58 22.54
N ASP A 385 -1.87 1.34 21.54
CA ASP A 385 -2.10 1.66 20.12
C ASP A 385 -1.13 0.85 19.24
N ALA A 386 -1.64 -0.18 18.55
CA ALA A 386 -0.77 -1.12 17.83
C ALA A 386 0.03 -0.47 16.69
N VAL A 387 -0.53 0.54 16.01
CA VAL A 387 0.16 1.17 14.88
C VAL A 387 1.27 2.07 15.40
N GLU A 388 0.98 2.94 16.36
CA GLU A 388 1.99 3.85 16.90
C GLU A 388 3.12 3.07 17.60
N VAL A 389 2.79 2.09 18.44
CA VAL A 389 3.79 1.24 19.12
C VAL A 389 4.65 0.47 18.12
N ALA A 390 4.05 -0.16 17.10
CA ALA A 390 4.82 -0.89 16.10
C ALA A 390 5.76 0.02 15.30
N LEU A 391 5.34 1.25 14.95
CA LEU A 391 6.19 2.21 14.25
C LEU A 391 7.34 2.73 15.14
N LEU A 392 7.12 2.93 16.44
CA LEU A 392 8.17 3.30 17.40
C LEU A 392 9.22 2.19 17.52
N LEU A 393 8.78 0.95 17.65
CA LEU A 393 9.65 -0.22 17.73
C LEU A 393 10.40 -0.48 16.40
N GLU A 394 9.75 -0.29 15.26
CA GLU A 394 10.39 -0.41 13.94
C GLU A 394 11.52 0.62 13.78
N LYS A 395 11.32 1.85 14.25
CA LYS A 395 12.38 2.88 14.28
C LYS A 395 13.54 2.50 15.21
N ALA A 396 13.26 1.77 16.29
CA ALA A 396 14.26 1.25 17.22
C ALA A 396 14.96 -0.04 16.71
N GLY A 397 14.61 -0.52 15.52
CA GLY A 397 15.28 -1.66 14.88
C GLY A 397 14.56 -3.00 15.01
N VAL A 398 13.37 -3.05 15.63
CA VAL A 398 12.55 -4.28 15.65
C VAL A 398 12.01 -4.55 14.25
N THR A 399 12.32 -5.73 13.70
CA THR A 399 11.92 -6.13 12.34
C THR A 399 10.76 -7.12 12.29
N ASP A 400 10.38 -7.70 13.42
CA ASP A 400 9.43 -8.82 13.50
C ASP A 400 8.30 -8.49 14.48
N PHE A 401 7.05 -8.66 14.05
CA PHE A 401 5.85 -8.33 14.81
C PHE A 401 4.88 -9.51 14.83
N GLY A 402 4.24 -9.74 15.98
CA GLY A 402 3.21 -10.76 16.14
C GLY A 402 1.83 -10.16 16.39
N VAL A 403 0.85 -10.57 15.60
CA VAL A 403 -0.58 -10.23 15.78
C VAL A 403 -1.42 -11.50 15.94
N ALA A 404 -2.60 -11.42 16.53
CA ALA A 404 -3.46 -12.58 16.69
C ALA A 404 -4.23 -12.90 15.41
N THR A 405 -4.67 -11.87 14.67
CA THR A 405 -5.61 -12.01 13.56
C THR A 405 -5.11 -11.37 12.26
N LEU A 406 -5.65 -11.82 11.13
CA LEU A 406 -5.45 -11.18 9.83
C LEU A 406 -5.81 -9.68 9.85
N HIS A 407 -6.93 -9.32 10.50
CA HIS A 407 -7.38 -7.93 10.54
C HIS A 407 -6.34 -7.01 11.19
N GLU A 408 -5.76 -7.43 12.32
CA GLU A 408 -4.69 -6.67 12.99
C GLU A 408 -3.46 -6.51 12.08
N GLY A 409 -3.05 -7.58 11.38
CA GLY A 409 -1.96 -7.50 10.41
C GLY A 409 -2.24 -6.51 9.27
N ILE A 410 -3.47 -6.48 8.77
CA ILE A 410 -3.91 -5.50 7.77
C ILE A 410 -3.89 -4.07 8.32
N VAL A 411 -4.31 -3.87 9.57
CA VAL A 411 -4.27 -2.56 10.26
C VAL A 411 -2.84 -2.05 10.34
N LEU A 412 -1.88 -2.88 10.79
CA LEU A 412 -0.46 -2.51 10.85
C LEU A 412 0.11 -2.15 9.47
N ARG A 413 -0.19 -2.97 8.44
CA ARG A 413 0.26 -2.71 7.06
C ARG A 413 -0.28 -1.41 6.51
N LYS A 414 -1.56 -1.11 6.74
CA LYS A 414 -2.17 0.18 6.35
C LYS A 414 -1.61 1.35 7.16
N GLY A 415 -1.21 1.10 8.42
CA GLY A 415 -0.51 2.04 9.30
C GLY A 415 0.92 2.34 8.87
N GLY A 416 1.49 1.55 7.96
CA GLY A 416 2.80 1.79 7.35
C GLY A 416 3.93 0.92 7.89
N VAL A 417 3.65 -0.03 8.79
CA VAL A 417 4.62 -1.00 9.33
C VAL A 417 5.13 -1.90 8.20
N ARG A 418 6.45 -2.03 8.08
CA ARG A 418 7.16 -2.72 6.98
C ARG A 418 7.83 -4.02 7.39
N GLY A 419 8.11 -4.22 8.68
CA GLY A 419 8.67 -5.44 9.24
C GLY A 419 7.85 -6.69 8.92
N SER A 420 8.40 -7.87 9.18
CA SER A 420 7.66 -9.14 9.12
C SER A 420 6.50 -9.10 10.13
N ILE A 421 5.30 -9.49 9.70
CA ILE A 421 4.13 -9.56 10.58
C ILE A 421 3.61 -10.99 10.53
N LEU A 422 3.75 -11.71 11.63
CA LEU A 422 3.23 -13.06 11.81
C LEU A 422 1.83 -13.01 12.43
N ILE A 423 0.86 -13.60 11.73
CA ILE A 423 -0.46 -13.92 12.29
C ILE A 423 -0.30 -15.20 13.12
N LEU A 424 -0.33 -15.06 14.44
CA LEU A 424 -0.15 -16.14 15.43
C LEU A 424 -1.34 -17.11 15.48
N GLY A 425 -2.53 -16.64 15.08
CA GLY A 425 -3.77 -17.39 15.08
C GLY A 425 -4.10 -18.04 13.74
N TYR A 426 -5.25 -18.72 13.72
CA TYR A 426 -5.85 -19.28 12.51
C TYR A 426 -6.40 -18.15 11.62
N THR A 427 -6.27 -18.32 10.30
CA THR A 427 -6.95 -17.50 9.30
C THR A 427 -7.61 -18.42 8.30
N ASP A 428 -8.91 -18.19 8.05
CA ASP A 428 -9.66 -19.00 7.09
C ASP A 428 -9.03 -19.00 5.69
N ALA A 429 -8.98 -20.16 5.04
CA ALA A 429 -8.33 -20.33 3.75
C ALA A 429 -8.93 -19.45 2.64
N SER A 430 -10.20 -19.04 2.75
CA SER A 430 -10.84 -18.10 1.83
C SER A 430 -10.16 -16.72 1.81
N LEU A 431 -9.42 -16.38 2.86
CA LEU A 431 -8.75 -15.10 3.06
C LEU A 431 -7.24 -15.15 2.74
N VAL A 432 -6.75 -16.24 2.14
CA VAL A 432 -5.31 -16.37 1.80
C VAL A 432 -4.83 -15.28 0.83
N LYS A 433 -5.72 -14.74 0.01
CA LYS A 433 -5.40 -13.67 -0.94
C LYS A 433 -5.07 -12.36 -0.22
N GLU A 434 -5.74 -12.09 0.90
CA GLU A 434 -5.50 -10.94 1.76
C GLU A 434 -4.14 -11.09 2.45
N ILE A 435 -3.82 -12.27 2.99
CA ILE A 435 -2.49 -12.58 3.56
C ILE A 435 -1.39 -12.26 2.54
N GLN A 436 -1.52 -12.76 1.31
CA GLN A 436 -0.56 -12.53 0.23
C GLN A 436 -0.50 -11.07 -0.23
N TYR A 437 -1.65 -10.40 -0.35
CA TYR A 437 -1.72 -9.01 -0.81
C TYR A 437 -1.03 -8.05 0.17
N TYR A 438 -1.17 -8.30 1.48
CA TYR A 438 -0.56 -7.49 2.53
C TYR A 438 0.81 -7.98 2.99
N ASP A 439 1.39 -9.01 2.33
CA ASP A 439 2.69 -9.60 2.66
C ASP A 439 2.82 -9.93 4.16
N LEU A 440 1.88 -10.74 4.65
CA LEU A 440 1.82 -11.24 6.03
C LEU A 440 2.33 -12.69 6.07
N LEU A 441 2.94 -13.09 7.19
CA LEU A 441 3.26 -14.49 7.47
C LEU A 441 2.07 -15.14 8.17
N GLN A 442 1.72 -16.35 7.76
CA GLN A 442 0.63 -17.12 8.36
C GLN A 442 1.18 -18.26 9.22
N THR A 443 0.61 -18.42 10.42
CA THR A 443 0.83 -19.64 11.21
C THR A 443 0.07 -20.81 10.60
N ILE A 444 0.75 -21.92 10.31
CA ILE A 444 0.11 -23.19 9.95
C ILE A 444 -0.08 -23.99 11.24
N VAL A 445 -1.30 -24.49 11.44
CA VAL A 445 -1.72 -25.16 12.69
C VAL A 445 -2.03 -26.65 12.51
N SER A 446 -2.15 -27.12 11.27
CA SER A 446 -2.36 -28.54 10.94
C SER A 446 -2.08 -28.77 9.44
N LEU A 447 -1.93 -30.04 9.05
CA LEU A 447 -1.71 -30.41 7.65
C LEU A 447 -2.94 -30.07 6.79
N GLU A 448 -4.14 -30.26 7.35
CA GLU A 448 -5.38 -29.88 6.68
C GLU A 448 -5.44 -28.38 6.42
N HIS A 449 -5.12 -27.55 7.42
CA HIS A 449 -5.09 -26.10 7.25
C HIS A 449 -4.09 -25.68 6.15
N ALA A 450 -2.90 -26.30 6.11
CA ALA A 450 -1.94 -26.07 5.05
C ALA A 450 -2.53 -26.40 3.67
N LYS A 451 -3.14 -27.58 3.51
CA LYS A 451 -3.76 -28.02 2.25
C LYS A 451 -4.87 -27.05 1.82
N GLN A 452 -5.75 -26.63 2.72
CA GLN A 452 -6.83 -25.69 2.44
C GLN A 452 -6.30 -24.32 1.97
N LEU A 453 -5.31 -23.76 2.67
CA LEU A 453 -4.65 -22.51 2.25
C LEU A 453 -4.05 -22.64 0.84
N LEU A 454 -3.38 -23.77 0.57
CA LEU A 454 -2.71 -24.02 -0.70
C LEU A 454 -3.66 -24.15 -1.89
N GLN A 455 -4.89 -24.63 -1.69
CA GLN A 455 -5.90 -24.69 -2.76
C GLN A 455 -6.23 -23.32 -3.36
N GLN A 456 -6.13 -22.26 -2.55
CA GLN A 456 -6.47 -20.89 -2.96
C GLN A 456 -5.23 -19.99 -3.14
N THR A 457 -4.05 -20.54 -2.88
CA THR A 457 -2.75 -19.85 -2.92
C THR A 457 -2.31 -19.57 -4.35
N ILE A 458 -1.96 -18.31 -4.66
CA ILE A 458 -1.57 -17.89 -6.02
C ILE A 458 -0.05 -17.76 -6.18
N GLN A 459 0.66 -17.46 -5.10
CA GLN A 459 2.13 -17.29 -5.01
C GLN A 459 2.66 -18.07 -3.80
N PRO A 460 3.97 -18.31 -3.66
CA PRO A 460 4.49 -18.94 -2.45
C PRO A 460 4.01 -18.22 -1.18
N LEU A 461 3.38 -18.97 -0.27
CA LEU A 461 2.85 -18.48 1.00
C LEU A 461 3.95 -18.57 2.05
N ARG A 462 4.29 -17.44 2.68
CA ARG A 462 5.26 -17.37 3.77
C ARG A 462 4.60 -17.81 5.06
N VAL A 463 5.18 -18.78 5.74
CA VAL A 463 4.54 -19.42 6.88
C VAL A 463 5.49 -19.68 8.03
N HIS A 464 4.95 -19.68 9.25
CA HIS A 464 5.59 -20.32 10.39
C HIS A 464 4.76 -21.55 10.79
N VAL A 465 5.43 -22.65 11.10
CA VAL A 465 4.76 -23.88 11.56
C VAL A 465 4.62 -23.83 13.07
N LYS A 466 3.41 -24.05 13.59
CA LYS A 466 3.18 -24.12 15.03
C LYS A 466 3.09 -25.56 15.48
N VAL A 467 3.86 -25.92 16.51
CA VAL A 467 3.87 -27.23 17.14
C VAL A 467 3.21 -27.11 18.50
N ASP A 468 2.27 -28.01 18.80
CA ASP A 468 1.75 -28.22 20.13
C ASP A 468 2.64 -29.20 20.90
N THR A 469 3.22 -28.71 21.98
CA THR A 469 4.17 -29.45 22.83
C THR A 469 3.54 -29.85 24.16
N GLY A 470 2.24 -29.58 24.38
CA GLY A 470 1.54 -29.82 25.64
C GLY A 470 0.67 -28.64 26.12
N MET A 471 0.40 -27.67 25.23
CA MET A 471 -0.57 -26.60 25.51
C MET A 471 -1.99 -26.99 25.05
N HIS A 472 -2.13 -27.88 24.07
CA HIS A 472 -3.41 -28.40 23.57
C HIS A 472 -4.37 -27.30 23.10
N ARG A 473 -3.82 -26.31 22.39
CA ARG A 473 -4.59 -25.16 21.88
C ARG A 473 -4.55 -25.03 20.36
N LEU A 474 -3.36 -24.90 19.77
CA LEU A 474 -3.15 -24.74 18.33
C LEU A 474 -1.77 -25.26 17.98
N GLY A 475 -1.66 -25.98 16.87
CA GLY A 475 -0.41 -26.52 16.35
C GLY A 475 -0.55 -28.00 16.00
N PHE A 476 0.41 -28.51 15.24
CA PHE A 476 0.58 -29.94 15.03
C PHE A 476 0.96 -30.59 16.35
N ASP A 477 0.37 -31.75 16.69
CA ASP A 477 0.91 -32.51 17.81
C ASP A 477 2.38 -32.85 17.50
N ALA A 478 3.27 -32.66 18.47
CA ALA A 478 4.67 -33.02 18.32
C ALA A 478 4.83 -34.48 17.88
N ASP A 479 3.97 -35.39 18.36
CA ASP A 479 4.04 -36.81 18.00
C ASP A 479 3.64 -37.10 16.53
N GLU A 480 2.94 -36.17 15.87
CA GLU A 480 2.55 -36.23 14.45
C GLU A 480 3.67 -35.72 13.52
N ILE A 481 4.91 -36.12 13.80
CA ILE A 481 6.11 -35.62 13.11
C ILE A 481 6.06 -35.81 11.59
N GLU A 482 5.45 -36.90 11.11
CA GLU A 482 5.31 -37.19 9.69
C GLU A 482 4.39 -36.19 8.97
N GLU A 483 3.40 -35.62 9.65
CA GLU A 483 2.58 -34.54 9.09
C GLU A 483 3.40 -33.27 8.92
N ILE A 484 4.22 -32.92 9.92
CA ILE A 484 5.11 -31.76 9.87
C ILE A 484 6.13 -31.93 8.74
N ILE A 485 6.78 -33.09 8.65
CA ILE A 485 7.71 -33.45 7.57
C ILE A 485 7.03 -33.32 6.20
N SER A 486 5.77 -33.76 6.09
CA SER A 486 5.03 -33.71 4.82
C SER A 486 4.86 -32.29 4.29
N LEU A 487 4.94 -31.25 5.13
CA LEU A 487 4.83 -29.86 4.69
C LEU A 487 5.94 -29.47 3.71
N SER A 488 7.13 -30.05 3.85
CA SER A 488 8.27 -29.83 2.94
C SER A 488 7.98 -30.22 1.49
N LYS A 489 6.99 -31.10 1.26
CA LYS A 489 6.57 -31.54 -0.07
C LYS A 489 5.80 -30.44 -0.82
N PHE A 490 5.24 -29.46 -0.11
CA PHE A 490 4.49 -28.36 -0.71
C PHE A 490 5.42 -27.20 -1.11
N LYS A 491 5.86 -27.20 -2.37
CA LYS A 491 6.74 -26.15 -2.92
C LYS A 491 6.15 -24.73 -2.87
N GLN A 492 4.84 -24.59 -2.71
CA GLN A 492 4.19 -23.30 -2.52
C GLN A 492 4.27 -22.78 -1.07
N LEU A 493 4.63 -23.61 -0.10
CA LEU A 493 4.90 -23.13 1.26
C LEU A 493 6.36 -22.71 1.35
N LYS A 494 6.58 -21.45 1.71
CA LYS A 494 7.88 -20.96 2.15
C LYS A 494 7.88 -20.96 3.66
N ILE A 495 8.37 -22.05 4.25
CA ILE A 495 8.54 -22.17 5.70
C ILE A 495 9.68 -21.24 6.09
N GLU A 496 9.36 -20.18 6.85
CA GLU A 496 10.32 -19.19 7.33
C GLU A 496 10.58 -19.29 8.84
N GLY A 497 9.80 -20.13 9.54
CA GLY A 497 10.03 -20.43 10.95
C GLY A 497 9.17 -21.57 11.47
N ILE A 498 9.51 -21.99 12.68
CA ILE A 498 8.81 -23.00 13.48
C ILE A 498 8.76 -22.54 14.93
N PHE A 499 7.66 -22.84 15.63
CA PHE A 499 7.48 -22.37 16.99
C PHE A 499 6.50 -23.17 17.83
N SER A 500 6.63 -23.04 19.16
CA SER A 500 5.64 -23.49 20.13
C SER A 500 5.38 -22.41 21.19
N HIS A 501 4.54 -22.74 22.18
CA HIS A 501 4.18 -21.85 23.29
C HIS A 501 4.16 -22.62 24.60
N LEU A 502 4.91 -22.13 25.59
CA LEU A 502 4.97 -22.69 26.93
C LEU A 502 3.69 -22.37 27.70
N GLY A 503 3.21 -23.33 28.49
CA GLY A 503 1.92 -23.25 29.19
C GLY A 503 1.99 -22.69 30.61
N SER A 504 3.16 -22.72 31.24
CA SER A 504 3.35 -22.39 32.67
C SER A 504 4.70 -21.72 32.94
N ALA A 505 5.19 -20.88 32.01
CA ALA A 505 6.50 -20.23 32.15
C ALA A 505 6.51 -19.09 33.19
N ASP A 506 5.33 -18.67 33.62
CA ASP A 506 5.01 -17.64 34.61
C ASP A 506 4.88 -18.18 36.05
N ASP A 507 4.96 -19.49 36.24
CA ASP A 507 4.82 -20.19 37.52
C ASP A 507 6.13 -20.92 37.87
N ASP A 508 6.58 -20.79 39.12
CA ASP A 508 7.84 -21.32 39.65
C ASP A 508 7.68 -22.65 40.42
N SER A 509 6.45 -23.19 40.51
CA SER A 509 6.19 -24.49 41.12
C SER A 509 6.90 -25.62 40.38
N LEU A 510 7.27 -26.67 41.11
CA LEU A 510 7.95 -27.84 40.52
C LEU A 510 7.17 -28.44 39.35
N ILE A 511 5.84 -28.52 39.46
CA ILE A 511 4.96 -29.04 38.40
C ILE A 511 5.01 -28.14 37.16
N ALA A 512 5.01 -26.81 37.34
CA ALA A 512 5.12 -25.86 36.24
C ALA A 512 6.48 -25.97 35.53
N ILE A 513 7.57 -26.06 36.31
CA ILE A 513 8.92 -26.24 35.78
C ILE A 513 9.05 -27.55 35.00
N GLU A 514 8.59 -28.67 35.57
CA GLU A 514 8.58 -29.99 34.91
C GLU A 514 7.80 -29.94 33.60
N ARG A 515 6.63 -29.29 33.60
CA ARG A 515 5.83 -29.08 32.38
C ARG A 515 6.60 -28.28 31.33
N VAL A 516 7.22 -27.17 31.71
CA VAL A 516 7.99 -26.32 30.77
C VAL A 516 9.15 -27.09 30.16
N ARG A 517 9.88 -27.88 30.97
CA ARG A 517 10.98 -28.73 30.50
C ARG A 517 10.49 -29.83 29.56
N ALA A 518 9.39 -30.51 29.89
CA ALA A 518 8.79 -31.50 28.99
C ALA A 518 8.34 -30.88 27.66
N GLN A 519 7.77 -29.66 27.67
CA GLN A 519 7.42 -28.95 26.44
C GLN A 519 8.66 -28.58 25.60
N GLN A 520 9.74 -28.17 26.26
CA GLN A 520 11.01 -27.87 25.61
C GLN A 520 11.60 -29.12 24.96
N GLU A 521 11.71 -30.24 25.68
CA GLU A 521 12.23 -31.50 25.16
C GLU A 521 11.44 -31.98 23.94
N ARG A 522 10.10 -31.89 23.98
CA ARG A 522 9.25 -32.21 22.81
C ARG A 522 9.51 -31.29 21.64
N TYR A 523 9.72 -30.00 21.88
CA TYR A 523 10.03 -29.04 20.82
C TYR A 523 11.38 -29.33 20.18
N ASP A 524 12.42 -29.51 21.00
CA ASP A 524 13.78 -29.82 20.56
C ASP A 524 13.81 -31.14 19.79
N TRP A 525 13.09 -32.17 20.26
CA TRP A 525 12.93 -33.43 19.53
C TRP A 525 12.35 -33.23 18.13
N VAL A 526 11.31 -32.39 17.96
CA VAL A 526 10.76 -32.08 16.63
C VAL A 526 11.81 -31.43 15.73
N LEU A 527 12.59 -30.47 16.26
CA LEU A 527 13.66 -29.81 15.50
C LEU A 527 14.74 -30.80 15.07
N GLU A 528 15.17 -31.70 15.96
CA GLU A 528 16.13 -32.76 15.67
C GLU A 528 15.61 -33.70 14.58
N GLN A 529 14.34 -34.11 14.64
CA GLN A 529 13.74 -34.98 13.63
C GLN A 529 13.69 -34.35 12.24
N LEU A 530 13.44 -33.03 12.16
CA LEU A 530 13.47 -32.27 10.91
C LEU A 530 14.90 -32.09 10.39
N ALA A 531 15.84 -31.76 11.28
CA ALA A 531 17.25 -31.58 10.95
C ALA A 531 17.92 -32.88 10.46
N ALA A 532 17.62 -34.02 11.11
CA ALA A 532 18.10 -35.34 10.71
C ALA A 532 17.68 -35.74 9.29
N ARG A 533 16.60 -35.14 8.77
CA ARG A 533 16.09 -35.32 7.40
C ARG A 533 16.56 -34.22 6.44
N GLY A 534 17.42 -33.32 6.88
CA GLY A 534 17.95 -32.21 6.08
C GLY A 534 16.90 -31.16 5.69
N LEU A 535 15.83 -31.02 6.49
CA LEU A 535 14.76 -30.06 6.21
C LEU A 535 15.06 -28.69 6.84
N ASP A 536 14.97 -27.63 6.03
CA ASP A 536 15.02 -26.25 6.50
C ASP A 536 13.65 -25.83 7.08
N PHE A 537 13.64 -25.47 8.36
CA PHE A 537 12.46 -25.02 9.10
C PHE A 537 12.52 -23.53 9.47
N GLY A 538 13.53 -22.80 9.00
CA GLY A 538 13.68 -21.36 9.25
C GLY A 538 13.93 -21.01 10.72
N MET A 539 13.46 -19.82 11.14
CA MET A 539 13.68 -19.31 12.50
C MET A 539 12.91 -20.11 13.56
N THR A 540 13.62 -20.49 14.60
CA THR A 540 13.08 -21.14 15.79
C THR A 540 12.67 -20.10 16.83
N HIS A 541 11.52 -20.30 17.48
CA HIS A 541 11.15 -19.47 18.62
C HIS A 541 10.22 -20.17 19.61
N LEU A 542 10.64 -20.35 20.86
CA LEU A 542 9.81 -20.93 21.91
C LEU A 542 9.36 -19.89 22.94
N GLN A 543 10.27 -18.98 23.32
CA GLN A 543 10.09 -18.12 24.48
C GLN A 543 9.07 -17.01 24.25
N SER A 544 8.26 -16.77 25.28
CA SER A 544 7.47 -15.55 25.47
C SER A 544 7.96 -14.80 26.71
N SER A 545 7.36 -13.66 27.08
CA SER A 545 7.86 -12.74 28.11
C SER A 545 8.55 -13.40 29.31
N TYR A 546 7.85 -14.29 30.03
CA TYR A 546 8.40 -14.95 31.22
C TYR A 546 9.52 -15.92 30.93
N ALA A 547 9.42 -16.69 29.84
CA ALA A 547 10.46 -17.64 29.45
C ALA A 547 11.78 -16.99 29.03
N ILE A 548 11.77 -15.69 28.66
CA ILE A 548 12.99 -14.94 28.40
C ILE A 548 13.83 -14.83 29.68
N VAL A 549 13.18 -14.62 30.83
CA VAL A 549 13.82 -14.35 32.12
C VAL A 549 14.00 -15.62 32.94
N ASN A 550 12.97 -16.46 33.02
CA ASN A 550 12.94 -17.63 33.92
C ASN A 550 13.72 -18.82 33.36
N TYR A 551 13.92 -18.87 32.03
CA TYR A 551 14.59 -19.97 31.34
C TYR A 551 15.72 -19.44 30.43
N PRO A 552 16.77 -18.83 31.02
CA PRO A 552 17.86 -18.20 30.28
C PRO A 552 18.72 -19.21 29.49
N ASP A 553 18.61 -20.50 29.79
CA ASP A 553 19.30 -21.59 29.11
C ASP A 553 18.68 -21.98 27.76
N MET A 554 17.48 -21.47 27.44
CA MET A 554 16.83 -21.70 26.14
C MET A 554 17.41 -20.76 25.06
N HIS A 555 18.14 -21.30 24.08
CA HIS A 555 18.74 -20.52 22.99
C HIS A 555 18.09 -20.84 21.64
N TYR A 556 17.11 -20.01 21.25
CA TYR A 556 16.47 -20.07 19.92
C TYR A 556 16.74 -18.77 19.13
N ASP A 557 16.40 -18.75 17.84
CA ASP A 557 16.71 -17.61 16.97
C ASP A 557 15.97 -16.32 17.34
N MET A 558 14.80 -16.44 17.98
CA MET A 558 13.93 -15.31 18.28
C MET A 558 13.07 -15.53 19.53
N VAL A 559 12.85 -14.45 20.29
CA VAL A 559 11.92 -14.43 21.43
C VAL A 559 10.69 -13.58 21.13
N ARG A 560 9.56 -13.89 21.76
CA ARG A 560 8.29 -13.18 21.57
C ARG A 560 7.92 -12.32 22.78
N ALA A 561 8.30 -11.05 22.74
CA ALA A 561 8.03 -10.10 23.81
C ALA A 561 6.62 -9.50 23.69
N GLY A 562 5.76 -9.79 24.67
CA GLY A 562 4.43 -9.19 24.80
C GLY A 562 4.39 -8.24 25.99
N LEU A 563 3.75 -8.68 27.08
CA LEU A 563 3.48 -7.85 28.27
C LEU A 563 4.71 -7.08 28.80
N PHE A 564 5.89 -7.69 28.81
CA PHE A 564 7.12 -7.06 29.30
C PHE A 564 7.52 -5.83 28.48
N LEU A 565 7.23 -5.82 27.17
CA LEU A 565 7.49 -4.67 26.31
C LEU A 565 6.68 -3.45 26.75
N TYR A 566 5.49 -3.68 27.32
CA TYR A 566 4.57 -2.67 27.81
C TYR A 566 4.83 -2.26 29.26
N GLY A 567 5.78 -2.91 29.93
CA GLY A 567 6.20 -2.53 31.26
C GLY A 567 5.45 -3.19 32.41
N TYR A 568 4.71 -4.28 32.14
CA TYR A 568 3.82 -4.91 33.11
C TYR A 568 4.16 -6.38 33.33
N PHE A 569 3.81 -6.87 34.52
CA PHE A 569 3.74 -8.28 34.87
C PHE A 569 2.28 -8.75 34.90
N GLY A 570 2.06 -10.06 34.83
CA GLY A 570 0.74 -10.68 34.89
C GLY A 570 -0.02 -10.25 36.14
N ASP A 571 0.65 -10.28 37.29
CA ASP A 571 0.15 -9.84 38.59
C ASP A 571 1.31 -9.35 39.48
N ILE A 572 0.97 -8.96 40.71
CA ILE A 572 1.93 -8.46 41.69
C ILE A 572 2.86 -9.55 42.24
N GLU A 573 2.38 -10.78 42.38
CA GLU A 573 3.14 -11.90 42.93
C GLU A 573 4.29 -12.24 41.97
N THR A 574 3.96 -12.36 40.69
CA THR A 574 4.95 -12.61 39.64
C THR A 574 5.95 -11.45 39.49
N LYS A 575 5.53 -10.21 39.77
CA LYS A 575 6.44 -9.04 39.69
C LYS A 575 7.56 -9.13 40.73
N LEU A 576 7.26 -9.59 41.93
CA LEU A 576 8.22 -9.62 43.04
C LEU A 576 9.36 -10.63 42.82
N ASP A 577 9.17 -11.62 41.96
CA ASP A 577 10.09 -12.74 41.75
C ASP A 577 10.98 -12.61 40.50
N THR A 578 10.73 -11.61 39.65
CA THR A 578 11.42 -11.49 38.35
C THR A 578 12.66 -10.61 38.38
N LYS A 579 13.69 -11.02 37.64
CA LYS A 579 15.00 -10.32 37.56
C LYS A 579 15.07 -9.21 36.51
N ILE A 580 13.93 -8.62 36.14
CA ILE A 580 13.83 -7.58 35.10
C ILE A 580 13.12 -6.34 35.65
N SER A 581 13.64 -5.15 35.34
CA SER A 581 13.14 -3.88 35.88
C SER A 581 12.30 -3.11 34.86
N LEU A 582 11.03 -3.49 34.73
CA LEU A 582 10.14 -2.92 33.73
C LEU A 582 9.52 -1.57 34.13
N GLN A 583 9.31 -0.71 33.13
CA GLN A 583 8.66 0.59 33.28
C GLN A 583 7.30 0.61 32.56
N PRO A 584 6.17 0.76 33.28
CA PRO A 584 4.86 0.92 32.68
C PRO A 584 4.84 2.03 31.61
N ILE A 585 4.42 1.70 30.39
CA ILE A 585 4.50 2.66 29.29
C ILE A 585 3.25 3.54 29.15
N MET A 586 2.18 3.26 29.88
CA MET A 586 0.88 3.89 29.65
C MET A 586 0.34 4.58 30.90
N VAL A 587 -0.09 5.82 30.73
CA VAL A 587 -0.90 6.55 31.71
C VAL A 587 -2.25 6.88 31.09
N LEU A 588 -3.33 6.49 31.75
CA LEU A 588 -4.69 6.87 31.37
C LEU A 588 -5.06 8.19 32.04
N SER A 589 -5.74 9.08 31.35
CA SER A 589 -6.27 10.30 31.95
C SER A 589 -7.70 10.56 31.49
N GLY A 590 -8.55 11.04 32.39
CA GLY A 590 -9.93 11.45 32.11
C GLY A 590 -10.15 12.91 32.48
N GLN A 591 -11.04 13.59 31.77
CA GLN A 591 -11.42 14.95 32.14
C GLN A 591 -12.50 14.95 33.23
N VAL A 592 -12.30 15.77 34.26
CA VAL A 592 -13.33 16.12 35.24
C VAL A 592 -14.28 17.13 34.59
N ILE A 593 -15.52 16.71 34.34
CA ILE A 593 -16.49 17.51 33.58
C ILE A 593 -17.42 18.34 34.46
N GLN A 594 -17.58 17.96 35.73
CA GLN A 594 -18.49 18.62 36.65
C GLN A 594 -18.06 18.38 38.10
N ILE A 595 -18.33 19.36 38.97
CA ILE A 595 -18.16 19.27 40.42
C ILE A 595 -19.52 19.50 41.08
N HIS A 596 -19.78 18.73 42.14
CA HIS A 596 -20.95 18.90 43.00
C HIS A 596 -20.52 19.01 44.46
N GLU A 597 -21.14 19.94 45.18
CA GLU A 597 -21.10 19.97 46.64
C GLU A 597 -22.30 19.20 47.18
N LEU A 598 -22.03 18.23 48.05
CA LEU A 598 -23.01 17.35 48.67
C LEU A 598 -23.12 17.65 50.16
N LYS A 599 -24.33 17.51 50.67
CA LYS A 599 -24.61 17.58 52.11
C LYS A 599 -24.41 16.20 52.73
N LYS A 600 -24.19 16.20 54.05
CA LYS A 600 -24.23 14.97 54.85
C LYS A 600 -25.57 14.24 54.60
N GLY A 601 -25.49 12.96 54.28
CA GLY A 601 -26.64 12.10 54.02
C GLY A 601 -27.03 11.98 52.54
N ASP A 602 -26.43 12.75 51.63
CA ASP A 602 -26.71 12.63 50.19
C ASP A 602 -26.20 11.29 49.63
N LEU A 603 -26.96 10.73 48.69
CA LEU A 603 -26.64 9.48 47.99
C LEU A 603 -25.94 9.75 46.66
N VAL A 604 -24.98 8.89 46.30
CA VAL A 604 -24.12 9.07 45.12
C VAL A 604 -24.23 7.90 44.14
N GLY A 605 -24.58 8.21 42.89
CA GLY A 605 -24.58 7.26 41.77
C GLY A 605 -25.74 6.26 41.78
N TYR A 606 -25.51 5.08 41.20
CA TYR A 606 -26.56 4.06 41.04
C TYR A 606 -26.79 3.23 42.29
N GLY A 607 -28.03 3.26 42.79
CA GLY A 607 -28.44 2.51 43.98
C GLY A 607 -28.03 3.21 45.27
N GLU A 608 -28.48 2.68 46.39
CA GLU A 608 -28.26 3.28 47.73
C GLU A 608 -26.94 2.82 48.36
N THR A 609 -25.93 2.54 47.54
CA THR A 609 -24.68 1.89 47.99
C THR A 609 -23.60 2.87 48.46
N CYS A 610 -23.79 4.17 48.28
CA CYS A 610 -22.84 5.19 48.69
C CYS A 610 -23.60 6.40 49.25
N GLN A 611 -23.47 6.63 50.56
CA GLN A 611 -24.01 7.77 51.26
C GLN A 611 -22.87 8.57 51.87
N MET A 612 -22.87 9.89 51.69
CA MET A 612 -21.80 10.75 52.22
C MET A 612 -22.01 11.00 53.71
N ASN A 613 -20.97 10.72 54.51
CA ASN A 613 -21.02 10.85 55.98
C ASN A 613 -20.85 12.29 56.48
N GLU A 614 -20.34 13.18 55.62
CA GLU A 614 -20.09 14.59 55.88
C GLU A 614 -20.30 15.43 54.61
N GLY A 615 -20.23 16.75 54.73
CA GLY A 615 -20.27 17.64 53.56
C GLY A 615 -19.09 17.34 52.65
N SER A 616 -19.36 17.02 51.38
CA SER A 616 -18.36 16.45 50.48
C SER A 616 -18.34 17.16 49.13
N LYS A 617 -17.17 17.21 48.48
CA LYS A 617 -17.00 17.75 47.12
C LYS A 617 -16.69 16.59 46.17
N ILE A 618 -17.62 16.24 45.29
CA ILE A 618 -17.42 15.15 44.31
C ILE A 618 -17.20 15.71 42.91
N GLY A 619 -16.41 14.99 42.10
CA GLY A 619 -16.17 15.29 40.70
C GLY A 619 -16.59 14.16 39.77
N ILE A 620 -17.22 14.52 38.67
CA ILE A 620 -17.62 13.58 37.62
C ILE A 620 -16.50 13.53 36.59
N VAL A 621 -15.87 12.35 36.44
CA VAL A 621 -14.90 12.09 35.39
C VAL A 621 -15.60 11.36 34.26
N SER A 622 -15.38 11.84 33.04
CA SER A 622 -16.04 11.33 31.84
C SER A 622 -15.48 10.00 31.33
N LEU A 623 -15.22 9.02 32.20
CA LEU A 623 -14.78 7.68 31.80
C LEU A 623 -15.54 6.60 32.56
N GLY A 624 -15.89 5.52 31.88
CA GLY A 624 -16.65 4.42 32.50
C GLY A 624 -16.27 3.04 31.98
N TYR A 625 -17.11 2.05 32.26
CA TYR A 625 -16.81 0.66 31.89
C TYR A 625 -16.89 0.39 30.39
N ALA A 626 -17.59 1.22 29.59
CA ALA A 626 -17.55 1.13 28.13
C ALA A 626 -16.20 1.59 27.55
N ASP A 627 -15.42 2.33 28.34
CA ASP A 627 -14.03 2.69 28.04
C ASP A 627 -13.05 1.62 28.54
N GLY A 628 -13.52 0.56 29.19
CA GLY A 628 -12.69 -0.55 29.68
C GLY A 628 -12.25 -0.42 31.14
N ILE A 629 -12.72 0.58 31.88
CA ILE A 629 -12.49 0.66 33.34
C ILE A 629 -13.45 -0.31 34.03
N SER A 630 -12.94 -1.41 34.58
CA SER A 630 -13.78 -2.44 35.20
C SER A 630 -14.66 -1.86 36.31
N ARG A 631 -15.97 -2.15 36.26
CA ARG A 631 -16.93 -1.70 37.27
C ARG A 631 -16.61 -2.25 38.66
N GLY A 632 -16.02 -3.46 38.74
CA GLY A 632 -15.59 -4.06 40.01
C GLY A 632 -14.35 -3.39 40.60
N ALA A 633 -13.65 -2.55 39.84
CA ALA A 633 -12.40 -1.93 40.28
C ALA A 633 -12.61 -0.64 41.07
N ALA A 634 -13.85 -0.16 41.20
CA ALA A 634 -14.14 1.16 41.77
C ALA A 634 -13.41 1.44 43.09
N GLN A 635 -13.52 0.51 44.05
CA GLN A 635 -12.91 0.65 45.39
C GLN A 635 -11.38 0.52 45.41
N PHE A 636 -10.77 0.03 44.33
CA PHE A 636 -9.33 -0.21 44.23
C PHE A 636 -8.62 0.84 43.38
N ILE A 637 -9.36 1.67 42.65
CA ILE A 637 -8.79 2.73 41.83
C ILE A 637 -8.75 4.02 42.63
N LYS A 638 -7.55 4.59 42.70
CA LYS A 638 -7.34 5.97 43.13
C LYS A 638 -7.01 6.84 41.91
N VAL A 639 -7.65 8.00 41.86
CA VAL A 639 -7.48 8.99 40.80
C VAL A 639 -6.48 10.04 41.28
N LYS A 640 -5.45 10.31 40.47
CA LYS A 640 -4.41 11.27 40.83
C LYS A 640 -4.70 12.65 40.26
N PHE A 641 -4.70 13.67 41.11
CA PHE A 641 -4.84 15.07 40.78
C PHE A 641 -3.90 15.91 41.65
N ASP A 642 -3.12 16.83 41.04
CA ASP A 642 -2.15 17.68 41.74
C ASP A 642 -1.22 16.96 42.72
N GLY A 643 -0.73 15.78 42.31
CA GLY A 643 0.18 14.99 43.12
C GLY A 643 -0.50 14.14 44.20
N GLN A 644 -1.76 14.40 44.54
CA GLN A 644 -2.53 13.68 45.55
C GLN A 644 -3.49 12.65 44.92
N GLU A 645 -3.92 11.67 45.73
CA GLU A 645 -4.79 10.57 45.32
C GLU A 645 -6.18 10.69 45.94
N TYR A 646 -7.21 10.49 45.12
CA TYR A 646 -8.61 10.64 45.47
C TYR A 646 -9.40 9.37 45.14
N PRO A 647 -10.27 8.87 46.04
CA PRO A 647 -10.98 7.62 45.82
C PRO A 647 -12.17 7.80 44.86
N ILE A 648 -12.51 6.73 44.13
CA ILE A 648 -13.79 6.64 43.43
C ILE A 648 -14.89 6.35 44.45
N VAL A 649 -15.99 7.11 44.38
CA VAL A 649 -17.18 6.92 45.21
C VAL A 649 -18.37 6.43 44.37
N GLY A 650 -19.19 5.57 44.97
CA GLY A 650 -20.29 4.94 44.27
C GLY A 650 -19.83 3.94 43.18
N ARG A 651 -20.76 3.59 42.29
CA ARG A 651 -20.51 2.62 41.21
C ARG A 651 -20.04 3.32 39.95
N ILE A 652 -19.05 2.73 39.28
CA ILE A 652 -18.67 3.15 37.92
C ILE A 652 -19.84 2.90 36.95
N CYS A 653 -20.19 3.94 36.20
CA CYS A 653 -21.24 3.94 35.18
C CYS A 653 -20.67 3.52 33.82
N MET A 654 -21.55 3.40 32.81
CA MET A 654 -21.12 3.06 31.45
C MET A 654 -20.07 4.03 30.93
N ASP A 655 -20.27 5.31 31.29
CA ASP A 655 -19.60 6.43 30.68
C ASP A 655 -19.02 7.44 31.70
N MET A 656 -19.15 7.19 33.00
CA MET A 656 -18.71 8.14 34.02
C MET A 656 -18.26 7.39 35.28
N LEU A 657 -17.35 8.01 36.01
CA LEU A 657 -16.96 7.63 37.35
C LEU A 657 -16.97 8.89 38.23
N ILE A 658 -17.20 8.69 39.52
CA ILE A 658 -17.36 9.77 40.48
C ILE A 658 -16.19 9.69 41.45
N VAL A 659 -15.49 10.80 41.66
CA VAL A 659 -14.31 10.89 42.51
C VAL A 659 -14.59 11.83 43.66
N ASP A 660 -14.19 11.47 44.87
CA ASP A 660 -14.28 12.33 46.04
C ASP A 660 -13.07 13.27 46.09
N PHE A 661 -13.30 14.56 45.85
CA PHE A 661 -12.32 15.65 45.90
C PHE A 661 -12.52 16.53 47.15
N THR A 662 -13.13 16.03 48.22
CA THR A 662 -13.40 16.81 49.44
C THR A 662 -12.14 17.43 50.03
N THR A 663 -11.02 16.71 49.98
CA THR A 663 -9.72 17.18 50.49
C THR A 663 -8.87 17.93 49.45
N ALA A 664 -9.40 18.20 48.25
CA ALA A 664 -8.62 18.84 47.19
C ALA A 664 -8.43 20.34 47.45
N GLU A 665 -7.17 20.77 47.50
CA GLU A 665 -6.80 22.19 47.69
C GLU A 665 -7.13 23.04 46.45
N ASN A 666 -6.90 22.48 45.26
CA ASN A 666 -7.17 23.13 43.98
C ASN A 666 -8.50 22.67 43.36
N ASP A 667 -9.09 23.48 42.50
CA ASP A 667 -10.31 23.13 41.77
C ASP A 667 -9.99 22.17 40.60
N PRO A 668 -10.47 20.91 40.64
CA PRO A 668 -10.23 19.94 39.58
C PRO A 668 -11.11 20.14 38.34
N THR A 669 -12.02 21.14 38.34
CA THR A 669 -12.96 21.36 37.24
C THR A 669 -12.23 21.53 35.89
N ARG A 670 -12.61 20.72 34.89
CA ARG A 670 -12.02 20.66 33.54
C ARG A 670 -10.56 20.21 33.47
N CYS A 671 -9.95 19.85 34.59
CA CYS A 671 -8.62 19.25 34.63
C CYS A 671 -8.63 17.81 34.14
N TYR A 672 -7.50 17.34 33.64
CA TYR A 672 -7.26 15.93 33.36
C TYR A 672 -6.66 15.27 34.60
N VAL A 673 -7.31 14.22 35.06
CA VAL A 673 -6.88 13.43 36.22
C VAL A 673 -6.37 12.07 35.74
N GLU A 674 -5.31 11.58 36.36
CA GLU A 674 -4.69 10.32 35.96
C GLU A 674 -5.41 9.15 36.64
N ILE A 675 -5.64 8.09 35.86
CA ILE A 675 -6.41 6.90 36.26
C ILE A 675 -5.57 5.66 35.93
N LEU A 676 -5.77 4.58 36.68
CA LEU A 676 -5.17 3.26 36.43
C LEU A 676 -3.63 3.27 36.36
N LYS A 677 -2.95 3.83 37.37
CA LYS A 677 -1.49 3.72 37.47
C LYS A 677 -1.01 2.32 37.90
N ASN A 678 -1.77 1.64 38.75
CA ASN A 678 -1.36 0.37 39.36
C ASN A 678 -2.12 -0.79 38.71
N ILE A 679 -1.86 -1.05 37.43
CA ILE A 679 -2.60 -2.06 36.66
C ILE A 679 -2.45 -3.46 37.27
N GLU A 680 -1.26 -3.83 37.73
CA GLU A 680 -1.00 -5.14 38.36
C GLU A 680 -1.80 -5.32 39.66
N GLU A 681 -1.83 -4.31 40.53
CA GLU A 681 -2.62 -4.33 41.77
C GLU A 681 -4.11 -4.44 41.47
N ILE A 682 -4.61 -3.62 40.53
CA ILE A 682 -6.02 -3.64 40.13
C ILE A 682 -6.40 -4.99 39.56
N SER A 683 -5.53 -5.59 38.74
CA SER A 683 -5.76 -6.92 38.17
C SER A 683 -5.85 -7.98 39.27
N THR A 684 -4.92 -7.96 40.23
CA THR A 684 -4.90 -8.86 41.37
C THR A 684 -6.19 -8.75 42.20
N GLN A 685 -6.63 -7.53 42.52
CA GLN A 685 -7.86 -7.28 43.27
C GLN A 685 -9.13 -7.72 42.53
N LEU A 686 -9.10 -7.67 41.19
CA LEU A 686 -10.17 -8.15 40.33
C LEU A 686 -10.13 -9.67 40.08
N GLN A 687 -9.15 -10.39 40.63
CA GLN A 687 -8.89 -11.81 40.34
C GLN A 687 -8.70 -12.06 38.83
N THR A 688 -7.93 -11.17 38.19
CA THR A 688 -7.51 -11.28 36.78
C THR A 688 -6.03 -10.93 36.65
N ILE A 689 -5.54 -10.89 35.41
CA ILE A 689 -4.16 -10.55 35.03
C ILE A 689 -4.11 -9.25 34.22
N SER A 690 -2.96 -8.57 34.28
CA SER A 690 -2.72 -7.31 33.55
C SER A 690 -3.00 -7.42 32.06
N ASN A 691 -2.80 -8.58 31.45
CA ASN A 691 -3.14 -8.82 30.04
C ASN A 691 -4.62 -8.53 29.76
N GLU A 692 -5.53 -8.96 30.64
CA GLU A 692 -6.96 -8.71 30.49
C GLU A 692 -7.26 -7.23 30.72
N THR A 693 -6.80 -6.67 31.84
CA THR A 693 -7.04 -5.27 32.20
C THR A 693 -6.61 -4.30 31.10
N LEU A 694 -5.42 -4.53 30.53
CA LEU A 694 -4.88 -3.74 29.42
C LEU A 694 -5.66 -3.96 28.12
N SER A 695 -5.83 -5.22 27.69
CA SER A 695 -6.44 -5.52 26.40
C SER A 695 -7.93 -5.16 26.30
N ARG A 696 -8.61 -4.99 27.44
CA ARG A 696 -10.02 -4.54 27.51
C ARG A 696 -10.19 -3.03 27.44
N LEU A 697 -9.11 -2.24 27.45
CA LEU A 697 -9.21 -0.79 27.29
C LEU A 697 -9.82 -0.45 25.92
N GLY A 698 -10.91 0.32 25.96
CA GLY A 698 -11.67 0.67 24.77
C GLY A 698 -10.90 1.55 23.77
N ASN A 699 -11.48 1.72 22.59
CA ASN A 699 -10.92 2.55 21.52
C ASN A 699 -11.39 4.03 21.60
N ARG A 700 -12.07 4.41 22.68
CA ARG A 700 -12.62 5.76 22.90
C ARG A 700 -11.64 6.73 23.57
N PHE A 701 -10.34 6.44 23.49
CA PHE A 701 -9.30 7.34 24.00
C PHE A 701 -8.54 7.97 22.86
N LEU A 702 -8.08 9.20 23.09
CA LEU A 702 -7.06 9.80 22.24
C LEU A 702 -5.68 9.29 22.67
N THR A 703 -4.96 8.66 21.75
CA THR A 703 -3.55 8.28 21.98
C THR A 703 -2.65 9.52 21.83
N LYS A 704 -1.76 9.75 22.79
CA LYS A 704 -0.66 10.72 22.71
C LYS A 704 0.66 10.02 23.04
N ILE A 705 1.65 10.14 22.17
CA ILE A 705 3.03 9.72 22.46
C ILE A 705 3.71 10.86 23.22
N ILE A 706 4.35 10.54 24.36
CA ILE A 706 5.10 11.49 25.19
C ILE A 706 6.58 11.14 25.23
#